data_AF-A0A4S4B2N8-F1
#
_entry.id   AF-A0A4S4B2N8-F1
#
_cell.length_a   1.000
_cell.length_b   1.000
_cell.length_c   1.000
_cell.angle_alpha   90.00
_cell.angle_beta   90.00
_cell.angle_gamma   90.00
#
_symmetry.space_group_name_H-M   'P 1'
#
loop_
_entity.id
_entity.type
_entity.pdbx_description
1 polymer ?
#
loop_
_entity_poly.entity_id
_entity_poly.type
_entity_poly.pdbx_seq_one_letter_code
_entity_poly.pdbx_strand_id
1 'polypeptide(L)'
;MLTLFNSFTVPDVPNVQIYRDDEKRHKFYMVSERASIARDDDDKPIFTFILYARDLDRLATGDLEVERGYLQVTTRAGVSRAQEDKIRAYLKQKLADEQRGGWWFLSLPFVQQELELGYPPIWLSGTVQFSAVTPSMVIYTAGSKEPSLIDSNLASFSADLNQDGAELFRQALEKGNVLAGVQYQLKFAARIPAIKIIIDGDRGEFYKEVKNYIHKRYESHHSSSVFGIAYYSRSYIHEWDELSSITKFRNTFHNLTITVDDSSLPGTEKDAQKDDLEKMAFEIFQTNVLPTFFQPALQDVAKEVENPATAIPINTETTGRIHMEITRSQLVEKTVNPSVQFSQAITPDEVKALTSYLDLSNTFFQELDVTVNANVNFAEDPVYALKVFMEYDQQDDVRGIHVKKAKEFLFKTADQAGRFRQVMAKASDGAPKDHYRYWSEISYKDTGETIRVPATGANESNERQLVISYRRLGFVKVNLMLGSMPDNVKAVQVAMTYPGYNGPSAQQTFELTQNKPTATFFTYTGKPGGSAASDPGPYHYQPSFILTDGQRMELPEQSGQAENLSITNPFEQTITTRFMAQADFGVVEKIEVNARYRDAAHDFSAEHHAEYTKNGESSAWALGLRDPNKRDFVYDVLILYKNGARSDQKDKAGELGASLACGEGAVDALEVSVIPSTTDWTKYKLVLVYLRYQDAANQIDEQVNYTFKPDAQADQTWKVLLRNAQMRGYSYRIRYIAANTADNHEIAWTPTDDPILVVP
;
A
#
# COMPACT_ATOMS: atom_id res chain seq x y z
N MET A 1 -26.45 -37.93 51.68
CA MET A 1 -27.07 -37.20 50.54
C MET A 1 -27.82 -35.97 51.08
N LEU A 2 -28.03 -34.91 50.30
CA LEU A 2 -28.70 -33.71 50.83
C LEU A 2 -30.21 -33.96 51.08
N THR A 3 -30.73 -33.56 52.25
CA THR A 3 -32.14 -33.73 52.62
C THR A 3 -32.98 -32.52 52.22
N LEU A 4 -34.19 -32.77 51.72
CA LEU A 4 -35.12 -31.71 51.33
C LEU A 4 -35.76 -30.99 52.53
N PHE A 5 -35.89 -31.63 53.69
CA PHE A 5 -36.72 -31.16 54.82
C PHE A 5 -35.93 -30.45 55.93
N ASN A 6 -34.75 -29.93 55.63
CA ASN A 6 -33.96 -29.15 56.61
C ASN A 6 -33.09 -28.13 55.90
N SER A 7 -33.73 -27.34 55.02
CA SER A 7 -33.06 -26.29 54.28
C SER A 7 -33.34 -24.92 54.90
N PHE A 8 -32.32 -24.10 55.07
CA PHE A 8 -32.46 -22.76 55.64
C PHE A 8 -31.42 -21.80 55.05
N THR A 9 -31.63 -20.50 55.25
CA THR A 9 -30.64 -19.46 54.92
C THR A 9 -29.91 -18.99 56.18
N VAL A 10 -28.68 -18.52 56.00
CA VAL A 10 -27.88 -17.96 57.10
C VAL A 10 -28.12 -16.45 57.16
N PRO A 11 -28.33 -15.86 58.36
CA PRO A 11 -28.36 -14.40 58.51
C PRO A 11 -27.12 -13.74 57.89
N ASP A 12 -27.30 -12.61 57.22
CA ASP A 12 -26.27 -11.89 56.44
C ASP A 12 -25.75 -12.58 55.16
N VAL A 13 -26.25 -13.78 54.83
CA VAL A 13 -25.97 -14.48 53.56
C VAL A 13 -27.27 -15.03 52.96
N PRO A 14 -28.24 -14.15 52.57
CA PRO A 14 -29.56 -14.58 52.12
C PRO A 14 -29.55 -15.30 50.76
N ASN A 15 -28.49 -15.12 49.97
CA ASN A 15 -28.37 -15.66 48.62
C ASN A 15 -27.79 -17.08 48.57
N VAL A 16 -27.70 -17.77 49.71
CA VAL A 16 -27.17 -19.13 49.81
C VAL A 16 -28.14 -19.98 50.64
N GLN A 17 -28.67 -21.02 50.01
CA GLN A 17 -29.49 -22.02 50.66
C GLN A 17 -28.60 -23.14 51.22
N ILE A 18 -28.74 -23.43 52.51
CA ILE A 18 -28.04 -24.53 53.18
C ILE A 18 -28.97 -25.71 53.33
N TYR A 19 -28.53 -26.90 52.93
CA TYR A 19 -29.21 -28.17 53.12
C TYR A 19 -28.40 -29.06 54.07
N ARG A 20 -29.06 -29.79 54.96
CA ARG A 20 -28.38 -30.79 55.80
C ARG A 20 -28.18 -32.11 55.03
N ASP A 21 -27.22 -32.93 55.43
CA ASP A 21 -27.13 -34.33 54.97
C ASP A 21 -28.14 -35.22 55.72
N ASP A 22 -28.67 -36.24 55.03
CA ASP A 22 -29.67 -37.18 55.55
C ASP A 22 -29.07 -38.28 56.45
N GLU A 23 -27.79 -38.61 56.29
CA GLU A 23 -27.11 -39.66 57.06
C GLU A 23 -26.12 -39.06 58.07
N LYS A 24 -25.47 -37.95 57.72
CA LYS A 24 -24.42 -37.30 58.53
C LYS A 24 -24.88 -35.98 59.14
N ARG A 25 -25.07 -35.97 60.46
CA ARG A 25 -25.60 -34.81 61.20
C ARG A 25 -24.73 -33.54 61.17
N HIS A 26 -23.41 -33.68 61.07
CA HIS A 26 -22.42 -32.58 61.03
C HIS A 26 -22.11 -32.12 59.61
N LYS A 27 -22.76 -32.69 58.58
CA LYS A 27 -22.51 -32.40 57.18
C LYS A 27 -23.62 -31.53 56.59
N PHE A 28 -23.22 -30.45 55.92
CA PHE A 28 -24.10 -29.49 55.26
C PHE A 28 -23.66 -29.22 53.83
N TYR A 29 -24.63 -28.88 53.00
CA TYR A 29 -24.45 -28.57 51.58
C TYR A 29 -24.93 -27.15 51.29
N MET A 30 -24.10 -26.35 50.62
CA MET A 30 -24.43 -24.99 50.21
C MET A 30 -24.80 -24.92 48.74
N VAL A 31 -25.88 -24.22 48.44
CA VAL A 31 -26.35 -23.94 47.09
C VAL A 31 -26.45 -22.43 46.93
N SER A 32 -25.62 -21.84 46.07
CA SER A 32 -25.62 -20.41 45.81
C SER A 32 -26.68 -20.03 44.77
N GLU A 33 -27.41 -18.95 45.00
CA GLU A 33 -28.29 -18.33 44.01
C GLU A 33 -27.59 -17.26 43.17
N ARG A 34 -26.31 -16.98 43.45
CA ARG A 34 -25.49 -16.03 42.70
C ARG A 34 -24.27 -16.71 42.11
N ALA A 35 -23.93 -16.34 40.89
CA ALA A 35 -22.67 -16.70 40.28
C ALA A 35 -21.59 -15.66 40.65
N SER A 36 -20.33 -16.03 40.45
CA SER A 36 -19.18 -15.15 40.62
C SER A 36 -18.12 -15.50 39.58
N ILE A 37 -17.18 -14.59 39.34
CA ILE A 37 -16.00 -14.91 38.54
C ILE A 37 -15.05 -15.74 39.40
N ALA A 38 -14.49 -16.78 38.79
CA ALA A 38 -13.50 -17.63 39.45
C ALA A 38 -12.23 -16.79 39.69
N ARG A 39 -11.61 -16.99 40.85
CA ARG A 39 -10.35 -16.32 41.22
C ARG A 39 -9.24 -17.37 41.33
N ASP A 40 -8.02 -16.97 41.00
CA ASP A 40 -6.82 -17.81 41.12
C ASP A 40 -6.33 -17.90 42.58
N ASP A 41 -5.18 -18.57 42.79
CA ASP A 41 -4.60 -18.76 44.12
C ASP A 41 -4.15 -17.44 44.78
N ASP A 42 -3.86 -16.41 43.98
CA ASP A 42 -3.49 -15.04 44.40
C ASP A 42 -4.72 -14.13 44.60
N ASP A 43 -5.93 -14.70 44.56
CA ASP A 43 -7.22 -14.00 44.64
C ASP A 43 -7.48 -13.02 43.49
N LYS A 44 -6.83 -13.18 42.33
CA LYS A 44 -7.10 -12.38 41.12
C LYS A 44 -8.21 -13.02 40.29
N PRO A 45 -9.12 -12.22 39.69
CA PRO A 45 -10.16 -12.76 38.82
C PRO A 45 -9.55 -13.40 37.57
N ILE A 46 -10.03 -14.60 37.21
CA ILE A 46 -9.67 -15.31 35.98
C ILE A 46 -10.45 -14.67 34.83
N PHE A 47 -9.97 -13.50 34.41
CA PHE A 47 -10.53 -12.64 33.39
C PHE A 47 -9.38 -12.03 32.58
N THR A 48 -9.50 -12.04 31.26
CA THR A 48 -8.53 -11.43 30.36
C THR A 48 -9.28 -10.68 29.26
N PHE A 49 -8.91 -9.42 29.03
CA PHE A 49 -9.36 -8.67 27.87
C PHE A 49 -8.16 -8.19 27.06
N ILE A 50 -8.12 -8.53 25.78
CA ILE A 50 -7.05 -8.15 24.86
C ILE A 50 -7.66 -7.31 23.76
N LEU A 51 -7.24 -6.05 23.67
CA LEU A 51 -7.49 -5.24 22.48
C LEU A 51 -6.31 -5.40 21.54
N TYR A 52 -6.57 -5.78 20.29
CA TYR A 52 -5.50 -5.95 19.31
C TYR A 52 -5.77 -5.25 17.98
N ALA A 53 -4.74 -4.54 17.49
CA ALA A 53 -4.73 -3.98 16.14
C ALA A 53 -4.34 -5.07 15.14
N ARG A 54 -4.99 -5.10 13.99
CA ARG A 54 -4.70 -6.04 12.90
C ARG A 54 -3.72 -5.41 11.91
N ASP A 55 -2.94 -6.25 11.23
CA ASP A 55 -2.03 -5.82 10.17
C ASP A 55 -2.83 -5.43 8.92
N LEU A 56 -2.93 -4.12 8.66
CA LEU A 56 -3.67 -3.53 7.54
C LEU A 56 -3.24 -4.08 6.17
N ASP A 57 -1.94 -4.37 6.00
CA ASP A 57 -1.39 -4.86 4.73
C ASP A 57 -1.79 -6.32 4.47
N ARG A 58 -2.27 -7.04 5.49
CA ARG A 58 -2.69 -8.44 5.41
C ARG A 58 -4.21 -8.63 5.41
N LEU A 59 -4.99 -7.55 5.53
CA LEU A 59 -6.45 -7.63 5.51
C LEU A 59 -6.95 -7.88 4.08
N ALA A 60 -7.97 -8.73 3.95
CA ALA A 60 -8.63 -8.96 2.68
C ALA A 60 -9.34 -7.69 2.20
N THR A 61 -9.37 -7.46 0.88
CA THR A 61 -10.03 -6.30 0.27
C THR A 61 -11.53 -6.31 0.58
N GLY A 62 -11.94 -5.58 1.62
CA GLY A 62 -13.32 -5.53 2.11
C GLY A 62 -13.46 -5.62 3.64
N ASP A 63 -12.42 -6.06 4.34
CA ASP A 63 -12.39 -6.10 5.79
C ASP A 63 -11.76 -4.81 6.34
N LEU A 64 -12.62 -3.86 6.75
CA LEU A 64 -12.23 -2.52 7.22
C LEU A 64 -11.98 -2.47 8.74
N GLU A 65 -12.15 -3.58 9.46
CA GLU A 65 -12.02 -3.57 10.92
C GLU A 65 -10.54 -3.49 11.34
N VAL A 66 -10.05 -2.32 11.74
CA VAL A 66 -8.62 -2.17 12.06
C VAL A 66 -8.27 -2.82 13.41
N GLU A 67 -9.26 -2.93 14.29
CA GLU A 67 -9.09 -3.37 15.68
C GLU A 67 -10.14 -4.42 16.07
N ARG A 68 -9.79 -5.32 16.98
CA ARG A 68 -10.68 -6.33 17.57
C ARG A 68 -10.38 -6.55 19.04
N GLY A 69 -11.34 -7.14 19.74
CA GLY A 69 -11.22 -7.46 21.16
C GLY A 69 -11.38 -8.95 21.40
N TYR A 70 -10.49 -9.55 22.18
CA TYR A 70 -10.63 -10.91 22.68
C TYR A 70 -10.91 -10.87 24.18
N LEU A 71 -12.00 -11.50 24.59
CA LEU A 71 -12.43 -11.60 25.98
C LEU A 71 -12.38 -13.07 26.41
N GLN A 72 -11.81 -13.35 27.58
CA GLN A 72 -11.84 -14.66 28.21
C GLN A 72 -12.21 -14.53 29.69
N VAL A 73 -13.10 -15.40 30.18
CA VAL A 73 -13.54 -15.38 31.57
C VAL A 73 -13.86 -16.78 32.06
N THR A 74 -13.55 -17.06 33.33
CA THR A 74 -14.01 -18.26 34.02
C THR A 74 -14.94 -17.89 35.16
N THR A 75 -16.10 -18.51 35.22
CA THR A 75 -17.14 -18.25 36.22
C THR A 75 -17.44 -19.50 37.04
N ARG A 76 -17.99 -19.28 38.23
CA ARG A 76 -18.43 -20.34 39.15
C ARG A 76 -19.76 -19.97 39.80
N ALA A 77 -20.62 -20.96 40.01
CA ALA A 77 -21.82 -20.87 40.84
C ALA A 77 -21.49 -21.30 42.27
N GLY A 78 -20.59 -20.57 42.91
CA GLY A 78 -20.06 -20.87 44.23
C GLY A 78 -20.18 -19.70 45.20
N VAL A 79 -19.96 -20.00 46.47
CA VAL A 79 -19.95 -19.02 47.57
C VAL A 79 -18.56 -18.38 47.67
N SER A 80 -18.50 -17.09 48.03
CA SER A 80 -17.23 -16.41 48.31
C SER A 80 -16.61 -16.91 49.63
N ARG A 81 -15.27 -16.87 49.76
CA ARG A 81 -14.59 -17.32 51.00
C ARG A 81 -15.13 -16.60 52.24
N ALA A 82 -15.34 -15.28 52.14
CA ALA A 82 -15.89 -14.47 53.23
C ALA A 82 -17.32 -14.88 53.64
N GLN A 83 -18.18 -15.27 52.68
CA GLN A 83 -19.52 -15.78 52.98
C GLN A 83 -19.45 -17.21 53.54
N GLU A 84 -18.55 -18.04 53.04
CA GLU A 84 -18.33 -19.39 53.56
C GLU A 84 -17.89 -19.37 55.03
N ASP A 85 -16.99 -18.45 55.40
CA ASP A 85 -16.55 -18.28 56.79
C ASP A 85 -17.71 -17.89 57.72
N LYS A 86 -18.59 -16.99 57.27
CA LYS A 86 -19.82 -16.62 58.01
C LYS A 86 -20.77 -17.80 58.17
N ILE A 87 -20.99 -18.57 57.10
CA ILE A 87 -21.81 -19.78 57.14
C ILE A 87 -21.21 -20.78 58.12
N ARG A 88 -19.89 -21.01 58.05
CA ARG A 88 -19.17 -21.96 58.92
C ARG A 88 -19.26 -21.53 60.39
N ALA A 89 -19.13 -20.24 60.69
CA ALA A 89 -19.28 -19.70 62.05
C ALA A 89 -20.70 -19.92 62.59
N TYR A 90 -21.72 -19.61 61.78
CA TYR A 90 -23.13 -19.82 62.15
C TYR A 90 -23.46 -21.30 62.37
N LEU A 91 -23.00 -22.18 61.47
CA LEU A 91 -23.21 -23.63 61.58
C LEU A 91 -22.53 -24.23 62.81
N LYS A 92 -21.32 -23.77 63.16
CA LYS A 92 -20.65 -24.17 64.41
C LYS A 92 -21.46 -23.81 65.64
N GLN A 93 -22.01 -22.59 65.69
CA GLN A 93 -22.87 -22.17 66.79
C GLN A 93 -24.17 -22.98 66.84
N LYS A 94 -24.85 -23.16 65.69
CA LYS A 94 -26.07 -23.97 65.58
C LYS A 94 -25.84 -25.40 66.06
N LEU A 95 -24.75 -26.03 65.62
CA LEU A 95 -24.37 -27.37 66.09
C LEU A 95 -24.11 -27.40 67.59
N ALA A 96 -23.44 -26.39 68.15
CA ALA A 96 -23.17 -26.28 69.60
C ALA A 96 -24.46 -26.13 70.44
N ASP A 97 -25.42 -25.34 69.95
CA ASP A 97 -26.73 -25.15 70.58
C ASP A 97 -27.56 -26.45 70.56
N GLU A 98 -27.52 -27.15 69.44
CA GLU A 98 -28.14 -28.47 69.25
C GLU A 98 -27.59 -29.53 70.24
N GLN A 99 -26.29 -29.49 70.57
CA GLN A 99 -25.71 -30.42 71.58
C GLN A 99 -26.21 -30.10 72.98
N ARG A 100 -26.25 -28.81 73.35
CA ARG A 100 -26.67 -28.36 74.69
C ARG A 100 -28.15 -28.66 74.96
N GLY A 101 -28.98 -28.67 73.92
CA GLY A 101 -30.41 -29.00 74.01
C GLY A 101 -30.74 -30.49 74.09
N GLY A 102 -29.75 -31.39 74.04
CA GLY A 102 -29.99 -32.83 74.07
C GLY A 102 -30.79 -33.34 72.86
N TRP A 103 -30.64 -32.70 71.71
CA TRP A 103 -31.50 -32.89 70.54
C TRP A 103 -31.22 -34.24 69.83
N TRP A 104 -32.27 -34.99 69.49
CA TRP A 104 -32.21 -36.27 68.76
C TRP A 104 -32.46 -36.02 67.27
N PHE A 105 -31.59 -36.50 66.37
CA PHE A 105 -31.79 -36.44 64.91
C PHE A 105 -31.61 -37.85 64.33
N LEU A 106 -32.64 -38.39 63.68
CA LEU A 106 -32.65 -39.72 63.04
C LEU A 106 -32.03 -40.84 63.90
N SER A 107 -32.35 -40.89 65.20
CA SER A 107 -31.94 -41.98 66.10
C SER A 107 -30.42 -42.17 66.30
N LEU A 108 -29.59 -41.19 65.92
CA LEU A 108 -28.13 -41.29 66.03
C LEU A 108 -27.61 -40.71 67.37
N PRO A 109 -26.70 -41.41 68.09
CA PRO A 109 -26.07 -40.90 69.30
C PRO A 109 -25.18 -39.69 69.00
N PHE A 110 -25.10 -38.76 69.95
CA PHE A 110 -24.28 -37.56 69.80
C PHE A 110 -22.79 -37.89 69.98
N VAL A 111 -22.01 -37.88 68.89
CA VAL A 111 -20.54 -38.00 68.91
C VAL A 111 -19.97 -36.70 68.35
N GLN A 112 -19.06 -36.07 69.09
CA GLN A 112 -18.40 -34.82 68.69
C GLN A 112 -17.65 -35.04 67.36
N GLN A 113 -18.16 -34.44 66.29
CA GLN A 113 -17.61 -34.53 64.94
C GLN A 113 -17.42 -33.12 64.37
N GLU A 114 -16.33 -32.93 63.61
CA GLU A 114 -16.02 -31.66 62.96
C GLU A 114 -17.07 -31.32 61.89
N LEU A 115 -17.40 -30.04 61.74
CA LEU A 115 -18.35 -29.55 60.74
C LEU A 115 -17.82 -29.81 59.32
N GLU A 116 -18.55 -30.60 58.53
CA GLU A 116 -18.30 -30.79 57.09
C GLU A 116 -19.23 -29.86 56.29
N LEU A 117 -18.68 -28.95 55.48
CA LEU A 117 -19.44 -28.10 54.56
C LEU A 117 -18.95 -28.37 53.13
N GLY A 118 -19.87 -28.59 52.21
CA GLY A 118 -19.55 -28.80 50.78
C GLY A 118 -20.66 -28.36 49.85
N TYR A 119 -20.52 -28.64 48.56
CA TYR A 119 -21.57 -28.42 47.56
C TYR A 119 -22.41 -29.70 47.34
N PRO A 120 -23.59 -29.60 46.69
CA PRO A 120 -24.39 -30.76 46.36
C PRO A 120 -23.54 -31.89 45.76
N PRO A 121 -23.63 -33.11 46.32
CA PRO A 121 -22.81 -34.24 45.88
C PRO A 121 -23.22 -34.76 44.50
N ILE A 122 -24.46 -34.48 44.06
CA ILE A 122 -25.01 -34.93 42.78
C ILE A 122 -25.73 -33.77 42.10
N TRP A 123 -25.10 -33.27 41.03
CA TRP A 123 -25.73 -32.43 40.03
C TRP A 123 -26.29 -33.32 38.91
N LEU A 124 -27.57 -33.15 38.57
CA LEU A 124 -28.27 -33.97 37.59
C LEU A 124 -28.07 -33.45 36.17
N SER A 125 -28.07 -32.12 35.99
CA SER A 125 -27.80 -31.43 34.74
C SER A 125 -27.57 -29.94 34.98
N GLY A 126 -26.99 -29.26 34.00
CA GLY A 126 -26.83 -27.81 34.07
C GLY A 126 -26.59 -27.20 32.70
N THR A 127 -27.11 -25.99 32.49
CA THR A 127 -26.75 -25.16 31.33
C THR A 127 -26.23 -23.82 31.81
N VAL A 128 -25.38 -23.21 31.00
CA VAL A 128 -24.85 -21.88 31.29
C VAL A 128 -24.83 -21.04 30.01
N GLN A 129 -25.27 -19.80 30.11
CA GLN A 129 -25.27 -18.82 29.03
C GLN A 129 -24.38 -17.65 29.40
N PHE A 130 -23.47 -17.30 28.49
CA PHE A 130 -22.62 -16.13 28.57
C PHE A 130 -23.13 -15.05 27.62
N SER A 131 -23.09 -13.80 28.07
CA SER A 131 -23.46 -12.64 27.28
C SER A 131 -22.41 -11.55 27.46
N ALA A 132 -21.93 -10.99 26.35
CA ALA A 132 -21.04 -9.83 26.32
C ALA A 132 -21.51 -8.90 25.21
N VAL A 133 -21.66 -7.60 25.53
CA VAL A 133 -22.18 -6.56 24.63
C VAL A 133 -23.45 -6.99 23.87
N THR A 134 -23.81 -6.28 22.80
CA THR A 134 -24.93 -6.70 21.94
C THR A 134 -24.50 -7.79 20.96
N PRO A 135 -25.37 -8.75 20.58
CA PRO A 135 -25.00 -9.86 19.69
C PRO A 135 -24.39 -9.44 18.34
N SER A 136 -24.76 -8.28 17.80
CA SER A 136 -24.19 -7.74 16.54
C SER A 136 -22.75 -7.25 16.66
N MET A 137 -22.25 -7.11 17.89
CA MET A 137 -20.89 -6.66 18.21
C MET A 137 -19.95 -7.83 18.58
N VAL A 138 -20.47 -9.05 18.53
CA VAL A 138 -19.74 -10.28 18.83
C VAL A 138 -19.63 -11.09 17.55
N ILE A 139 -18.40 -11.41 17.13
CA ILE A 139 -18.14 -12.25 15.96
C ILE A 139 -18.47 -13.70 16.29
N TYR A 140 -17.96 -14.18 17.42
CA TYR A 140 -18.37 -15.47 17.98
C TYR A 140 -18.13 -15.52 19.49
N THR A 141 -18.86 -16.42 20.14
CA THR A 141 -18.63 -16.84 21.52
C THR A 141 -18.30 -18.33 21.53
N ALA A 142 -17.26 -18.73 22.24
CA ALA A 142 -16.94 -20.12 22.52
C ALA A 142 -16.91 -20.34 24.04
N GLY A 143 -17.07 -21.58 24.50
CA GLY A 143 -17.05 -21.89 25.92
C GLY A 143 -17.92 -23.06 26.32
N SER A 144 -17.96 -23.31 27.63
CA SER A 144 -18.76 -24.33 28.27
C SER A 144 -20.26 -24.06 28.07
N LYS A 145 -20.99 -24.94 27.40
CA LYS A 145 -22.48 -24.91 27.40
C LYS A 145 -23.07 -25.60 28.64
N GLU A 146 -22.31 -26.55 29.17
CA GLU A 146 -22.57 -27.28 30.40
C GLU A 146 -21.41 -26.99 31.37
N PRO A 147 -21.70 -26.60 32.62
CA PRO A 147 -20.67 -26.36 33.62
C PRO A 147 -20.10 -27.69 34.14
N SER A 148 -19.10 -27.63 35.02
CA SER A 148 -18.41 -28.84 35.50
C SER A 148 -19.28 -29.89 36.20
N LEU A 149 -20.50 -29.54 36.63
CA LEU A 149 -21.43 -30.42 37.39
C LEU A 149 -20.80 -31.07 38.62
N ILE A 150 -19.76 -30.43 39.15
CA ILE A 150 -19.05 -30.81 40.36
C ILE A 150 -18.73 -29.53 41.13
N ASP A 151 -18.79 -29.65 42.46
CA ASP A 151 -18.40 -28.58 43.37
C ASP A 151 -19.15 -27.26 43.05
N SER A 152 -18.41 -26.21 42.68
CA SER A 152 -18.93 -24.87 42.38
C SER A 152 -19.34 -24.63 40.92
N ASN A 153 -19.47 -25.67 40.09
CA ASN A 153 -19.94 -25.58 38.70
C ASN A 153 -19.16 -24.56 37.85
N LEU A 154 -17.86 -24.83 37.67
CA LEU A 154 -16.99 -23.99 36.86
C LEU A 154 -17.41 -24.01 35.39
N ALA A 155 -17.37 -22.84 34.74
CA ALA A 155 -17.59 -22.68 33.32
C ALA A 155 -16.62 -21.63 32.76
N SER A 156 -16.08 -21.87 31.56
CA SER A 156 -15.14 -20.95 30.92
C SER A 156 -15.67 -20.51 29.57
N PHE A 157 -15.49 -19.22 29.26
CA PHE A 157 -15.99 -18.58 28.05
C PHE A 157 -14.91 -17.76 27.40
N SER A 158 -14.95 -17.69 26.07
CA SER A 158 -14.22 -16.74 25.25
C SER A 158 -15.17 -16.07 24.25
N ALA A 159 -14.91 -14.81 23.93
CA ALA A 159 -15.64 -14.07 22.92
C ALA A 159 -14.69 -13.20 22.11
N ASP A 160 -14.84 -13.27 20.78
CA ASP A 160 -14.20 -12.33 19.86
C ASP A 160 -15.20 -11.22 19.52
N LEU A 161 -14.80 -10.00 19.81
CA LEU A 161 -15.54 -8.76 19.56
C LEU A 161 -15.04 -8.13 18.26
N ASN A 162 -15.98 -7.58 17.49
CA ASN A 162 -15.64 -6.74 16.35
C ASN A 162 -15.14 -5.36 16.81
N GLN A 163 -14.78 -4.49 15.87
CA GLN A 163 -14.23 -3.17 16.20
C GLN A 163 -15.16 -2.35 17.09
N ASP A 164 -16.44 -2.24 16.75
CA ASP A 164 -17.42 -1.47 17.53
C ASP A 164 -17.62 -2.08 18.93
N GLY A 165 -17.69 -3.41 19.03
CA GLY A 165 -17.82 -4.13 20.28
C GLY A 165 -16.62 -3.98 21.19
N ALA A 166 -15.42 -4.06 20.62
CA ALA A 166 -14.17 -3.92 21.34
C ALA A 166 -14.02 -2.50 21.90
N GLU A 167 -14.32 -1.48 21.09
CA GLU A 167 -14.23 -0.08 21.51
C GLU A 167 -15.31 0.28 22.53
N LEU A 168 -16.56 -0.19 22.34
CA LEU A 168 -17.62 -0.02 23.33
C LEU A 168 -17.23 -0.67 24.67
N PHE A 169 -16.70 -1.90 24.63
CA PHE A 169 -16.27 -2.60 25.83
C PHE A 169 -15.12 -1.84 26.51
N ARG A 170 -14.10 -1.41 25.76
CA ARG A 170 -12.97 -0.61 26.26
C ARG A 170 -13.43 0.68 26.94
N GLN A 171 -14.28 1.47 26.28
CA GLN A 171 -14.79 2.72 26.86
C GLN A 171 -15.67 2.48 28.09
N ALA A 172 -16.46 1.41 28.09
CA ALA A 172 -17.24 1.02 29.27
C ALA A 172 -16.31 0.65 30.43
N LEU A 173 -15.24 -0.11 30.18
CA LEU A 173 -14.24 -0.48 31.17
C LEU A 173 -13.55 0.74 31.76
N GLU A 174 -13.14 1.72 30.94
CA GLU A 174 -12.53 2.97 31.40
C GLU A 174 -13.44 3.78 32.33
N LYS A 175 -14.75 3.67 32.12
CA LYS A 175 -15.78 4.31 32.96
C LYS A 175 -16.21 3.44 34.15
N GLY A 176 -15.52 2.32 34.39
CA GLY A 176 -15.75 1.42 35.51
C GLY A 176 -16.96 0.49 35.35
N ASN A 177 -17.36 0.19 34.12
CA ASN A 177 -18.47 -0.72 33.83
C ASN A 177 -18.02 -1.90 32.96
N VAL A 178 -18.51 -3.10 33.26
CA VAL A 178 -18.21 -4.32 32.49
C VAL A 178 -19.50 -4.80 31.83
N LEU A 179 -19.55 -4.74 30.50
CA LEU A 179 -20.73 -5.12 29.71
C LEU A 179 -20.75 -6.62 29.40
N ALA A 180 -20.64 -7.45 30.44
CA ALA A 180 -20.71 -8.90 30.32
C ALA A 180 -21.31 -9.54 31.58
N GLY A 181 -21.92 -10.71 31.40
CA GLY A 181 -22.58 -11.46 32.47
C GLY A 181 -22.84 -12.91 32.10
N VAL A 182 -23.15 -13.70 33.12
CA VAL A 182 -23.41 -15.14 33.00
C VAL A 182 -24.70 -15.51 33.73
N GLN A 183 -25.41 -16.49 33.17
CA GLN A 183 -26.61 -17.09 33.74
C GLN A 183 -26.49 -18.60 33.72
N TYR A 184 -26.63 -19.23 34.88
CA TYR A 184 -26.66 -20.67 35.07
C TYR A 184 -28.09 -21.14 35.26
N GLN A 185 -28.35 -22.38 34.85
CA GLN A 185 -29.54 -23.15 35.19
C GLN A 185 -29.08 -24.54 35.60
N LEU A 186 -29.07 -24.81 36.89
CA LEU A 186 -28.53 -26.04 37.48
C LEU A 186 -29.64 -26.86 38.12
N LYS A 187 -29.53 -28.19 38.01
CA LYS A 187 -30.42 -29.15 38.65
C LYS A 187 -29.62 -30.08 39.55
N PHE A 188 -30.05 -30.24 40.80
CA PHE A 188 -29.42 -31.14 41.76
C PHE A 188 -30.43 -32.09 42.39
N ALA A 189 -29.92 -33.18 42.95
CA ALA A 189 -30.73 -34.22 43.53
C ALA A 189 -30.85 -34.07 45.05
N ALA A 190 -32.07 -33.88 45.55
CA ALA A 190 -32.39 -33.86 46.97
C ALA A 190 -33.10 -35.16 47.37
N ARG A 191 -32.75 -35.74 48.51
CA ARG A 191 -33.43 -36.93 49.04
C ARG A 191 -34.56 -36.52 49.98
N ILE A 192 -35.72 -37.13 49.78
CA ILE A 192 -36.75 -37.25 50.79
C ILE A 192 -36.31 -38.40 51.70
N PRO A 193 -35.97 -38.15 52.99
CA PRO A 193 -35.53 -39.19 53.91
C PRO A 193 -36.61 -40.27 54.03
N ALA A 194 -36.21 -41.46 54.48
CA ALA A 194 -37.12 -42.59 54.62
C ALA A 194 -38.28 -42.24 55.57
N ILE A 195 -39.43 -41.87 55.01
CA ILE A 195 -40.63 -41.60 55.80
C ILE A 195 -41.30 -42.93 56.07
N LYS A 196 -41.55 -43.22 57.35
CA LYS A 196 -42.34 -44.36 57.78
C LYS A 196 -43.81 -43.94 57.84
N ILE A 197 -44.61 -44.47 56.91
CA ILE A 197 -46.06 -44.31 56.91
C ILE A 197 -46.63 -45.58 57.53
N ILE A 198 -47.35 -45.41 58.64
CA ILE A 198 -48.04 -46.49 59.32
C ILE A 198 -49.53 -46.35 59.02
N ILE A 199 -50.10 -47.36 58.36
CA ILE A 199 -51.52 -47.46 58.10
C ILE A 199 -52.08 -48.56 58.99
N ASP A 200 -52.91 -48.14 59.94
CA ASP A 200 -53.55 -49.02 60.91
C ASP A 200 -55.08 -48.90 60.83
N GLY A 201 -55.79 -50.02 60.75
CA GLY A 201 -57.24 -50.01 60.82
C GLY A 201 -57.89 -51.38 60.74
N ASP A 202 -59.20 -51.41 60.95
CA ASP A 202 -60.01 -52.63 60.80
C ASP A 202 -60.73 -52.62 59.45
N ARG A 203 -60.48 -53.66 58.65
CA ARG A 203 -61.05 -53.77 57.30
C ARG A 203 -62.58 -53.83 57.31
N GLY A 204 -63.17 -54.54 58.27
CA GLY A 204 -64.61 -54.74 58.34
C GLY A 204 -65.35 -53.47 58.78
N GLU A 205 -64.77 -52.72 59.72
CA GLU A 205 -65.36 -51.46 60.19
C GLU A 205 -65.20 -50.32 59.17
N PHE A 206 -64.04 -50.24 58.48
CA PHE A 206 -63.85 -49.31 57.37
C PHE A 206 -64.85 -49.58 56.22
N TYR A 207 -65.11 -50.85 55.91
CA TYR A 207 -66.10 -51.24 54.92
C TYR A 207 -67.51 -50.72 55.26
N LYS A 208 -67.91 -50.78 56.54
CA LYS A 208 -69.20 -50.22 57.00
C LYS A 208 -69.26 -48.70 56.86
N GLU A 209 -68.18 -47.99 57.16
CA GLU A 209 -68.12 -46.53 56.99
C GLU A 209 -68.23 -46.11 55.52
N VAL A 210 -67.53 -46.82 54.63
CA VAL A 210 -67.64 -46.59 53.17
C VAL A 210 -69.07 -46.83 52.67
N LYS A 211 -69.74 -47.90 53.14
CA LYS A 211 -71.14 -48.19 52.79
C LYS A 211 -72.09 -47.05 53.19
N ASN A 212 -71.84 -46.39 54.31
CA ASN A 212 -72.64 -45.27 54.79
C ASN A 212 -72.31 -43.94 54.11
N TYR A 213 -71.10 -43.79 53.55
CA TYR A 213 -70.65 -42.55 52.91
C TYR A 213 -71.17 -42.36 51.47
N ILE A 214 -71.50 -43.45 50.77
CA ILE A 214 -72.05 -43.41 49.40
C ILE A 214 -73.54 -43.00 49.45
N HIS A 215 -73.89 -41.85 48.87
CA HIS A 215 -75.28 -41.33 48.84
C HIS A 215 -75.95 -41.51 47.46
N LYS A 216 -77.27 -41.72 47.43
CA LYS A 216 -78.09 -41.75 46.20
C LYS A 216 -78.74 -40.38 45.97
N ARG A 217 -78.66 -39.83 44.75
CA ARG A 217 -79.49 -38.68 44.31
C ARG A 217 -80.44 -39.10 43.20
N TYR A 218 -81.69 -38.62 43.28
CA TYR A 218 -82.76 -38.96 42.35
C TYR A 218 -82.92 -37.87 41.29
N GLU A 219 -82.91 -38.25 40.02
CA GLU A 219 -83.38 -37.39 38.92
C GLU A 219 -84.38 -38.15 38.06
N SER A 220 -85.50 -37.50 37.74
CA SER A 220 -86.56 -38.06 36.89
C SER A 220 -86.65 -37.27 35.60
N HIS A 221 -86.41 -37.94 34.46
CA HIS A 221 -86.59 -37.36 33.14
C HIS A 221 -87.91 -37.84 32.51
N HIS A 222 -88.64 -36.91 31.89
CA HIS A 222 -89.92 -37.17 31.22
C HIS A 222 -89.72 -37.33 29.71
N SER A 223 -90.35 -38.33 29.09
CA SER A 223 -90.44 -38.48 27.63
C SER A 223 -91.87 -38.83 27.23
N SER A 224 -92.42 -38.12 26.24
CA SER A 224 -93.85 -38.13 25.87
C SER A 224 -94.24 -39.26 24.90
N SER A 225 -95.51 -39.65 25.01
CA SER A 225 -96.15 -40.91 24.57
C SER A 225 -96.50 -41.07 23.09
N VAL A 226 -96.83 -42.32 22.73
CA VAL A 226 -97.95 -42.65 21.82
C VAL A 226 -98.91 -43.58 22.59
N PHE A 227 -100.22 -43.31 22.54
CA PHE A 227 -101.33 -44.02 23.25
C PHE A 227 -101.50 -43.78 24.77
N GLY A 228 -101.13 -42.61 25.30
CA GLY A 228 -101.60 -42.17 26.63
C GLY A 228 -101.06 -42.94 27.84
N ILE A 229 -100.07 -43.81 27.65
CA ILE A 229 -99.31 -44.47 28.73
C ILE A 229 -97.95 -43.75 28.85
N ALA A 230 -97.65 -43.25 30.05
CA ALA A 230 -96.34 -42.66 30.37
C ALA A 230 -95.35 -43.77 30.78
N TYR A 231 -94.17 -43.79 30.17
CA TYR A 231 -93.07 -44.69 30.56
C TYR A 231 -92.08 -43.92 31.44
N TYR A 232 -91.72 -44.51 32.59
CA TYR A 232 -90.68 -43.99 33.48
C TYR A 232 -89.40 -44.80 33.25
N SER A 233 -88.34 -44.16 32.73
CA SER A 233 -86.99 -44.73 32.83
C SER A 233 -86.33 -44.21 34.11
N ARG A 234 -85.74 -45.13 34.89
CA ARG A 234 -84.97 -44.81 36.10
C ARG A 234 -83.50 -45.00 35.77
N SER A 235 -82.70 -43.94 35.91
CA SER A 235 -81.24 -44.03 35.82
C SER A 235 -80.61 -43.58 37.13
N TYR A 236 -79.66 -44.36 37.63
CA TYR A 236 -78.89 -44.04 38.83
C TYR A 236 -77.59 -43.35 38.39
N ILE A 237 -77.30 -42.17 38.95
CA ILE A 237 -75.98 -41.53 38.85
C ILE A 237 -75.37 -41.59 40.25
N HIS A 238 -74.16 -42.13 40.33
CA HIS A 238 -73.40 -42.22 41.58
C HIS A 238 -72.42 -41.03 41.64
N GLU A 239 -72.56 -40.16 42.63
CA GLU A 239 -71.56 -39.12 42.94
C GLU A 239 -70.71 -39.59 44.14
N TRP A 240 -69.40 -39.70 43.91
CA TRP A 240 -68.41 -39.78 44.98
C TRP A 240 -67.85 -38.38 45.21
N ASP A 241 -67.85 -37.92 46.45
CA ASP A 241 -67.13 -36.71 46.81
C ASP A 241 -65.63 -37.04 46.85
N GLU A 242 -64.82 -36.33 46.06
CA GLU A 242 -63.39 -36.63 45.96
C GLU A 242 -62.72 -36.53 47.33
N LEU A 243 -62.04 -37.61 47.73
CA LEU A 243 -61.15 -37.62 48.88
C LEU A 243 -59.88 -36.88 48.47
N SER A 244 -59.92 -35.55 48.49
CA SER A 244 -58.87 -34.68 47.96
C SER A 244 -57.72 -34.40 48.94
N SER A 245 -57.84 -34.79 50.21
CA SER A 245 -56.78 -34.64 51.22
C SER A 245 -56.87 -35.67 52.35
N ILE A 246 -55.75 -35.88 53.06
CA ILE A 246 -55.70 -36.72 54.26
C ILE A 246 -56.62 -36.21 55.37
N THR A 247 -56.81 -34.88 55.46
CA THR A 247 -57.66 -34.24 56.47
C THR A 247 -59.13 -34.54 56.20
N LYS A 248 -59.56 -34.41 54.93
CA LYS A 248 -60.92 -34.80 54.53
C LYS A 248 -61.14 -36.31 54.74
N PHE A 249 -60.13 -37.13 54.47
CA PHE A 249 -60.15 -38.56 54.73
C PHE A 249 -60.32 -38.89 56.22
N ARG A 250 -59.48 -38.35 57.10
CA ARG A 250 -59.53 -38.57 58.56
C ARG A 250 -60.85 -38.13 59.20
N ASN A 251 -61.47 -37.06 58.69
CA ASN A 251 -62.77 -36.58 59.18
C ASN A 251 -63.95 -37.45 58.69
N THR A 252 -63.74 -38.21 57.62
CA THR A 252 -64.78 -39.04 57.00
C THR A 252 -64.71 -40.48 57.49
N PHE A 253 -63.51 -41.03 57.61
CA PHE A 253 -63.24 -42.40 58.01
C PHE A 253 -62.45 -42.43 59.32
N HIS A 254 -63.04 -42.98 60.36
CA HIS A 254 -62.44 -43.00 61.70
C HIS A 254 -61.77 -44.34 62.00
N ASN A 255 -62.13 -45.39 61.27
CA ASN A 255 -61.66 -46.76 61.51
C ASN A 255 -60.39 -47.13 60.72
N LEU A 256 -59.83 -46.18 59.96
CA LEU A 256 -58.54 -46.28 59.30
C LEU A 256 -57.70 -45.04 59.62
N THR A 257 -56.60 -45.25 60.33
CA THR A 257 -55.65 -44.20 60.69
C THR A 257 -54.41 -44.27 59.80
N ILE A 258 -54.12 -43.15 59.14
CA ILE A 258 -52.86 -42.93 58.42
C ILE A 258 -52.00 -42.02 59.29
N THR A 259 -50.96 -42.62 59.89
CA THR A 259 -49.99 -41.90 60.72
C THR A 259 -48.68 -41.82 59.95
N VAL A 260 -48.22 -40.61 59.69
CA VAL A 260 -46.85 -40.37 59.25
C VAL A 260 -46.02 -40.27 60.53
N ASP A 261 -44.99 -41.10 60.66
CA ASP A 261 -44.07 -41.01 61.78
C ASP A 261 -43.31 -39.68 61.72
N ASP A 262 -43.82 -38.68 62.46
CA ASP A 262 -43.29 -37.31 62.51
C ASP A 262 -42.22 -37.13 63.60
N SER A 263 -41.91 -38.19 64.34
CA SER A 263 -40.87 -38.20 65.40
C SER A 263 -39.47 -37.86 64.87
N SER A 264 -39.31 -37.94 63.55
CA SER A 264 -38.08 -37.66 62.80
C SER A 264 -38.02 -36.22 62.24
N LEU A 265 -39.08 -35.42 62.36
CA LEU A 265 -39.16 -34.07 61.81
C LEU A 265 -38.78 -33.00 62.86
N PRO A 266 -37.90 -32.03 62.53
CA PRO A 266 -37.49 -30.98 63.47
C PRO A 266 -38.61 -29.99 63.79
N GLY A 267 -38.52 -29.35 64.97
CA GLY A 267 -39.52 -28.39 65.49
C GLY A 267 -39.65 -27.06 64.74
N THR A 268 -40.63 -26.27 65.19
CA THR A 268 -41.11 -24.92 64.77
C THR A 268 -41.45 -24.65 63.30
N GLU A 269 -40.97 -25.45 62.34
CA GLU A 269 -41.49 -25.49 60.95
C GLU A 269 -42.39 -26.71 60.70
N LYS A 270 -43.02 -27.20 61.78
CA LYS A 270 -43.80 -28.45 61.76
C LYS A 270 -44.96 -28.40 60.77
N ASP A 271 -45.64 -27.28 60.61
CA ASP A 271 -46.94 -27.27 59.92
C ASP A 271 -46.80 -27.32 58.39
N ALA A 272 -45.93 -26.50 57.80
CA ALA A 272 -45.75 -26.46 56.34
C ALA A 272 -45.09 -27.73 55.77
N GLN A 273 -44.12 -28.30 56.50
CA GLN A 273 -43.43 -29.52 56.07
C GLN A 273 -44.30 -30.77 56.30
N LYS A 274 -45.13 -30.76 57.35
CA LYS A 274 -46.10 -31.83 57.62
C LYS A 274 -47.18 -31.89 56.55
N ASP A 275 -47.68 -30.75 56.06
CA ASP A 275 -48.69 -30.72 54.99
C ASP A 275 -48.21 -31.40 53.70
N ASP A 276 -46.96 -31.17 53.28
CA ASP A 276 -46.41 -31.78 52.07
C ASP A 276 -46.10 -33.28 52.26
N LEU A 277 -45.68 -33.69 53.46
CA LEU A 277 -45.51 -35.10 53.83
C LEU A 277 -46.85 -35.83 53.90
N GLU A 278 -47.88 -35.16 54.40
CA GLU A 278 -49.24 -35.66 54.48
C GLU A 278 -49.87 -35.81 53.08
N LYS A 279 -49.63 -34.87 52.16
CA LYS A 279 -50.04 -35.01 50.74
C LYS A 279 -49.36 -36.21 50.08
N MET A 280 -48.04 -36.35 50.23
CA MET A 280 -47.30 -37.49 49.66
C MET A 280 -47.76 -38.82 50.26
N ALA A 281 -47.95 -38.88 51.58
CA ALA A 281 -48.44 -40.09 52.24
C ALA A 281 -49.85 -40.48 51.75
N PHE A 282 -50.70 -39.47 51.51
CA PHE A 282 -52.04 -39.67 50.98
C PHE A 282 -52.05 -40.12 49.52
N GLU A 283 -51.17 -39.58 48.66
CA GLU A 283 -51.00 -40.04 47.28
C GLU A 283 -50.49 -41.49 47.22
N ILE A 284 -49.54 -41.86 48.08
CA ILE A 284 -49.04 -43.23 48.22
C ILE A 284 -50.18 -44.17 48.66
N PHE A 285 -51.01 -43.73 49.60
CA PHE A 285 -52.20 -44.45 50.04
C PHE A 285 -53.22 -44.64 48.89
N GLN A 286 -53.53 -43.59 48.15
CA GLN A 286 -54.46 -43.62 47.00
C GLN A 286 -53.98 -44.50 45.86
N THR A 287 -52.67 -44.52 45.58
CA THR A 287 -52.13 -45.21 44.40
C THR A 287 -51.79 -46.68 44.69
N ASN A 288 -51.26 -46.97 45.88
CA ASN A 288 -50.70 -48.30 46.18
C ASN A 288 -51.59 -49.14 47.09
N VAL A 289 -52.32 -48.51 48.02
CA VAL A 289 -53.07 -49.21 49.07
C VAL A 289 -54.55 -49.31 48.71
N LEU A 290 -55.21 -48.21 48.35
CA LEU A 290 -56.63 -48.20 47.96
C LEU A 290 -56.96 -49.19 46.80
N PRO A 291 -56.22 -49.21 45.67
CA PRO A 291 -56.53 -50.09 44.54
C PRO A 291 -56.22 -51.56 44.84
N THR A 292 -55.08 -51.82 45.49
CA THR A 292 -54.60 -53.18 45.73
C THR A 292 -55.37 -53.90 46.84
N PHE A 293 -55.70 -53.20 47.93
CA PHE A 293 -56.30 -53.82 49.11
C PHE A 293 -57.82 -53.68 49.18
N PHE A 294 -58.41 -52.63 48.60
CA PHE A 294 -59.81 -52.28 48.86
C PHE A 294 -60.68 -52.21 47.60
N GLN A 295 -60.11 -52.24 46.40
CA GLN A 295 -60.86 -52.14 45.15
C GLN A 295 -61.87 -53.29 44.91
N PRO A 296 -61.60 -54.56 45.29
CA PRO A 296 -62.62 -55.61 45.23
C PRO A 296 -63.81 -55.28 46.14
N ALA A 297 -63.54 -54.88 47.39
CA ALA A 297 -64.57 -54.52 48.35
C ALA A 297 -65.36 -53.26 47.95
N LEU A 298 -64.70 -52.26 47.36
CA LEU A 298 -65.32 -51.05 46.82
C LEU A 298 -66.19 -51.34 45.59
N GLN A 299 -65.74 -52.24 44.69
CA GLN A 299 -66.52 -52.72 43.57
C GLN A 299 -67.71 -53.57 44.01
N ASP A 300 -67.55 -54.37 45.07
CA ASP A 300 -68.63 -55.20 45.63
C ASP A 300 -69.69 -54.33 46.29
N VAL A 301 -69.33 -53.26 47.02
CA VAL A 301 -70.28 -52.25 47.51
C VAL A 301 -70.99 -51.56 46.35
N ALA A 302 -70.25 -51.16 45.30
CA ALA A 302 -70.86 -50.54 44.13
C ALA A 302 -71.89 -51.48 43.46
N LYS A 303 -71.56 -52.76 43.28
CA LYS A 303 -72.44 -53.79 42.68
C LYS A 303 -73.63 -54.17 43.56
N GLU A 304 -73.44 -54.30 44.88
CA GLU A 304 -74.52 -54.61 45.85
C GLU A 304 -75.51 -53.44 45.96
N VAL A 305 -75.01 -52.20 45.84
CA VAL A 305 -75.85 -50.99 45.82
C VAL A 305 -76.59 -50.82 44.48
N GLU A 306 -76.01 -51.30 43.37
CA GLU A 306 -76.56 -51.27 42.01
C GLU A 306 -77.73 -52.24 41.80
N ASN A 307 -77.72 -53.44 42.44
CA ASN A 307 -78.83 -54.39 42.35
C ASN A 307 -79.02 -55.28 43.61
N PRO A 308 -79.88 -54.86 44.58
CA PRO A 308 -79.98 -55.52 45.88
C PRO A 308 -80.66 -56.91 45.85
N ALA A 309 -81.33 -57.28 44.75
CA ALA A 309 -82.10 -58.52 44.66
C ALA A 309 -81.29 -59.75 44.16
N THR A 310 -80.09 -59.55 43.61
CA THR A 310 -79.23 -60.64 43.10
C THR A 310 -77.93 -60.80 43.88
N ALA A 311 -77.73 -60.04 44.94
CA ALA A 311 -76.58 -60.21 45.83
C ALA A 311 -76.76 -61.50 46.66
N ILE A 312 -75.96 -62.52 46.37
CA ILE A 312 -75.73 -63.61 47.33
C ILE A 312 -75.16 -62.94 48.58
N PRO A 313 -75.71 -63.15 49.79
CA PRO A 313 -75.07 -62.66 51.01
C PRO A 313 -73.73 -63.38 51.12
N ILE A 314 -72.66 -62.70 50.71
CA ILE A 314 -71.33 -63.21 50.94
C ILE A 314 -71.03 -62.93 52.41
N ASN A 315 -71.38 -63.90 53.28
CA ASN A 315 -70.87 -64.02 54.64
C ASN A 315 -69.38 -64.38 54.64
N THR A 316 -68.58 -63.77 53.77
CA THR A 316 -67.14 -63.66 54.04
C THR A 316 -67.00 -62.51 55.00
N GLU A 317 -66.98 -62.84 56.28
CA GLU A 317 -66.29 -62.06 57.28
C GLU A 317 -64.90 -61.73 56.73
N THR A 318 -64.79 -60.59 56.05
CA THR A 318 -63.52 -60.01 55.70
C THR A 318 -63.00 -59.25 56.92
N THR A 319 -63.01 -59.94 58.07
CA THR A 319 -62.40 -59.50 59.31
C THR A 319 -60.89 -59.59 59.15
N GLY A 320 -60.18 -58.60 59.68
CA GLY A 320 -58.74 -58.49 59.54
C GLY A 320 -58.27 -57.10 59.92
N ARG A 321 -57.35 -57.03 60.88
CA ARG A 321 -56.60 -55.81 61.16
C ARG A 321 -55.57 -55.60 60.05
N ILE A 322 -55.51 -54.38 59.57
CA ILE A 322 -54.52 -53.91 58.61
C ILE A 322 -53.50 -53.14 59.43
N HIS A 323 -52.26 -53.62 59.44
CA HIS A 323 -51.09 -52.87 59.89
C HIS A 323 -50.10 -52.91 58.74
N MET A 324 -49.88 -51.77 58.10
CA MET A 324 -48.94 -51.65 56.98
C MET A 324 -47.92 -50.56 57.28
N GLU A 325 -46.66 -50.95 57.32
CA GLU A 325 -45.55 -50.03 57.43
C GLU A 325 -44.93 -49.85 56.04
N ILE A 326 -45.10 -48.66 55.46
CA ILE A 326 -44.47 -48.30 54.19
C ILE A 326 -43.31 -47.37 54.51
N THR A 327 -42.10 -47.81 54.21
CA THR A 327 -40.92 -46.94 54.22
C THR A 327 -40.56 -46.62 52.78
N ARG A 328 -40.67 -45.34 52.37
CA ARG A 328 -40.19 -44.88 51.07
C ARG A 328 -39.16 -43.77 51.22
N SER A 329 -38.08 -43.93 50.48
CA SER A 329 -37.07 -42.91 50.23
C SER A 329 -37.11 -42.59 48.75
N GLN A 330 -37.18 -41.31 48.40
CA GLN A 330 -37.27 -40.86 47.01
C GLN A 330 -36.28 -39.74 46.74
N LEU A 331 -35.70 -39.74 45.54
CA LEU A 331 -34.88 -38.65 45.04
C LEU A 331 -35.76 -37.66 44.28
N VAL A 332 -35.65 -36.38 44.60
CA VAL A 332 -36.37 -35.27 43.98
C VAL A 332 -35.39 -34.33 43.31
N GLU A 333 -35.72 -33.90 42.09
CA GLU A 333 -34.95 -32.89 41.37
C GLU A 333 -35.31 -31.48 41.87
N LYS A 334 -34.29 -30.66 42.13
CA LYS A 334 -34.44 -29.23 42.43
C LYS A 334 -33.62 -28.39 41.46
N THR A 335 -34.18 -27.26 41.05
CA THR A 335 -33.55 -26.32 40.11
C THR A 335 -33.09 -25.05 40.84
N VAL A 336 -31.91 -24.54 40.50
CA VAL A 336 -31.37 -23.25 40.94
C VAL A 336 -30.79 -22.49 39.74
N ASN A 337 -30.95 -21.16 39.70
CA ASN A 337 -30.55 -20.33 38.56
C ASN A 337 -29.54 -19.22 38.92
N PRO A 338 -28.28 -19.55 39.26
CA PRO A 338 -27.26 -18.57 39.62
C PRO A 338 -26.97 -17.58 38.48
N SER A 339 -26.92 -16.28 38.76
CA SER A 339 -26.54 -15.27 37.75
C SER A 339 -25.66 -14.16 38.33
N VAL A 340 -24.89 -13.50 37.46
CA VAL A 340 -24.09 -12.32 37.82
C VAL A 340 -23.80 -11.44 36.59
N GLN A 341 -23.89 -10.12 36.80
CA GLN A 341 -23.32 -9.11 35.90
C GLN A 341 -21.92 -8.78 36.38
N PHE A 342 -20.92 -8.80 35.51
CA PHE A 342 -19.52 -8.70 35.92
C PHE A 342 -19.15 -7.35 36.51
N SER A 343 -19.89 -6.29 36.21
CA SER A 343 -19.78 -4.98 36.87
C SER A 343 -20.00 -5.04 38.37
N GLN A 344 -20.66 -6.08 38.89
CA GLN A 344 -20.86 -6.33 40.32
C GLN A 344 -19.82 -7.30 40.92
N ALA A 345 -18.96 -7.91 40.09
CA ALA A 345 -18.07 -9.00 40.49
C ALA A 345 -16.57 -8.68 40.37
N ILE A 346 -16.18 -7.70 39.54
CA ILE A 346 -14.80 -7.23 39.38
C ILE A 346 -14.76 -5.72 39.59
N THR A 347 -13.69 -5.24 40.22
CA THR A 347 -13.41 -3.81 40.35
C THR A 347 -12.78 -3.22 39.06
N PRO A 348 -12.98 -1.94 38.75
CA PRO A 348 -12.37 -1.30 37.59
C PRO A 348 -10.84 -1.43 37.55
N ASP A 349 -10.18 -1.37 38.71
CA ASP A 349 -8.72 -1.47 38.83
C ASP A 349 -8.20 -2.87 38.49
N GLU A 350 -8.90 -3.91 38.93
CA GLU A 350 -8.60 -5.30 38.55
C GLU A 350 -8.75 -5.51 37.04
N VAL A 351 -9.81 -4.98 36.42
CA VAL A 351 -10.01 -5.12 34.97
C VAL A 351 -8.95 -4.36 34.18
N LYS A 352 -8.57 -3.15 34.63
CA LYS A 352 -7.52 -2.36 33.98
C LYS A 352 -6.17 -3.09 34.04
N ALA A 353 -5.84 -3.73 35.15
CA ALA A 353 -4.61 -4.51 35.30
C ALA A 353 -4.59 -5.77 34.41
N LEU A 354 -5.76 -6.31 34.07
CA LEU A 354 -5.93 -7.52 33.25
C LEU A 354 -6.27 -7.22 31.78
N THR A 355 -6.24 -5.94 31.39
CA THR A 355 -6.43 -5.50 30.00
C THR A 355 -5.08 -5.31 29.32
N SER A 356 -4.88 -5.97 28.17
CA SER A 356 -3.66 -5.85 27.38
C SER A 356 -3.93 -5.24 26.01
N TYR A 357 -3.01 -4.41 25.54
CA TYR A 357 -3.04 -3.81 24.21
C TYR A 357 -1.94 -4.44 23.37
N LEU A 358 -2.31 -5.07 22.25
CA LEU A 358 -1.38 -5.73 21.35
C LEU A 358 -1.46 -5.10 19.96
N ASP A 359 -0.32 -4.85 19.35
CA ASP A 359 -0.27 -4.43 17.95
C ASP A 359 0.24 -5.59 17.10
N LEU A 360 -0.66 -6.25 16.36
CA LEU A 360 -0.28 -7.38 15.50
C LEU A 360 0.38 -6.94 14.20
N SER A 361 0.44 -5.63 13.90
CA SER A 361 1.30 -5.11 12.82
C SER A 361 2.78 -5.31 13.16
N ASN A 362 3.14 -5.29 14.45
CA ASN A 362 4.50 -5.57 14.89
C ASN A 362 4.73 -7.09 15.01
N THR A 363 4.99 -7.72 13.87
CA THR A 363 5.25 -9.17 13.81
C THR A 363 6.50 -9.56 14.60
N PHE A 364 6.38 -10.60 15.45
CA PHE A 364 7.54 -11.13 16.18
C PHE A 364 8.63 -11.65 15.22
N PHE A 365 8.23 -12.20 14.07
CA PHE A 365 9.11 -12.59 12.98
C PHE A 365 8.95 -11.63 11.80
N GLN A 366 9.72 -10.56 11.78
CA GLN A 366 9.73 -9.63 10.65
C GLN A 366 10.53 -10.23 9.49
N GLU A 367 9.95 -10.24 8.29
CA GLU A 367 10.59 -10.76 7.08
C GLU A 367 11.19 -9.63 6.24
N LEU A 368 12.44 -9.80 5.82
CA LEU A 368 13.07 -9.06 4.73
C LEU A 368 12.59 -9.67 3.42
N ASP A 369 11.64 -9.00 2.75
CA ASP A 369 11.20 -9.32 1.38
C ASP A 369 11.74 -8.27 0.42
N VAL A 370 12.74 -8.65 -0.38
CA VAL A 370 13.38 -7.79 -1.36
C VAL A 370 13.03 -8.28 -2.75
N THR A 371 12.47 -7.39 -3.56
CA THR A 371 12.29 -7.62 -4.99
C THR A 371 13.52 -7.07 -5.71
N VAL A 372 14.11 -7.89 -6.57
CA VAL A 372 15.32 -7.56 -7.33
C VAL A 372 14.95 -7.44 -8.80
N ASN A 373 15.16 -6.27 -9.38
CA ASN A 373 14.83 -6.00 -10.78
C ASN A 373 16.07 -5.55 -11.54
N ALA A 374 16.18 -5.98 -12.80
CA ALA A 374 17.23 -5.53 -13.71
C ALA A 374 16.68 -4.46 -14.66
N ASN A 375 17.13 -3.21 -14.52
CA ASN A 375 16.81 -2.14 -15.47
C ASN A 375 17.92 -2.05 -16.53
N VAL A 376 17.96 -3.09 -17.38
CA VAL A 376 18.99 -3.33 -18.40
C VAL A 376 18.28 -3.77 -19.69
N ASN A 377 18.60 -3.16 -20.82
CA ASN A 377 18.01 -3.52 -22.12
C ASN A 377 18.83 -4.63 -22.79
N PHE A 378 18.54 -5.87 -22.41
CA PHE A 378 19.22 -7.07 -22.96
C PHE A 378 18.99 -7.28 -24.47
N ALA A 379 17.98 -6.64 -25.07
CA ALA A 379 17.70 -6.79 -26.51
C ALA A 379 18.67 -5.97 -27.35
N GLU A 380 18.76 -4.66 -27.06
CA GLU A 380 19.50 -3.70 -27.89
C GLU A 380 20.94 -3.49 -27.43
N ASP A 381 21.23 -3.61 -26.13
CA ASP A 381 22.56 -3.33 -25.59
C ASP A 381 23.49 -4.56 -25.68
N PRO A 382 24.83 -4.40 -25.65
CA PRO A 382 25.80 -5.49 -25.79
C PRO A 382 25.91 -6.40 -24.54
N VAL A 383 24.82 -6.59 -23.80
CA VAL A 383 24.74 -7.33 -22.54
C VAL A 383 24.03 -8.66 -22.73
N TYR A 384 24.71 -9.77 -22.43
CA TYR A 384 24.16 -11.12 -22.51
C TYR A 384 23.32 -11.49 -21.28
N ALA A 385 23.84 -11.22 -20.09
CA ALA A 385 23.17 -11.55 -18.83
C ALA A 385 23.68 -10.67 -17.68
N LEU A 386 22.84 -10.52 -16.67
CA LEU A 386 23.18 -9.89 -15.39
C LEU A 386 22.94 -10.91 -14.27
N LYS A 387 23.97 -11.23 -13.50
CA LYS A 387 23.84 -12.00 -12.27
C LYS A 387 23.88 -11.06 -11.07
N VAL A 388 23.00 -11.28 -10.11
CA VAL A 388 22.97 -10.56 -8.83
C VAL A 388 23.06 -11.57 -7.71
N PHE A 389 24.08 -11.43 -6.88
CA PHE A 389 24.29 -12.24 -5.70
C PHE A 389 23.89 -11.43 -4.49
N MET A 390 23.04 -12.00 -3.65
CA MET A 390 22.60 -11.40 -2.40
C MET A 390 22.92 -12.30 -1.23
N GLU A 391 23.41 -11.71 -0.15
CA GLU A 391 23.69 -12.38 1.11
C GLU A 391 23.12 -11.57 2.28
N TYR A 392 22.55 -12.29 3.23
CA TYR A 392 22.15 -11.79 4.53
C TYR A 392 22.88 -12.62 5.57
N ASP A 393 23.74 -11.99 6.36
CA ASP A 393 24.57 -12.66 7.37
C ASP A 393 24.61 -11.77 8.62
N GLN A 394 23.78 -12.10 9.62
CA GLN A 394 23.57 -11.27 10.80
C GLN A 394 23.45 -12.14 12.06
N GLN A 395 23.92 -11.62 13.19
CA GLN A 395 23.67 -12.22 14.51
C GLN A 395 22.36 -11.65 15.09
N ASP A 396 21.49 -12.54 15.56
CA ASP A 396 20.30 -12.17 16.32
C ASP A 396 20.63 -12.14 17.81
N ASP A 397 20.57 -10.94 18.40
CA ASP A 397 20.98 -10.69 19.79
C ASP A 397 19.87 -11.08 20.78
N VAL A 398 18.61 -11.16 20.32
CA VAL A 398 17.45 -11.52 21.15
C VAL A 398 17.30 -13.04 21.23
N ARG A 399 17.40 -13.71 20.09
CA ARG A 399 17.26 -15.17 19.96
C ARG A 399 18.58 -15.91 20.19
N GLY A 400 19.71 -15.20 20.17
CA GLY A 400 21.05 -15.79 20.32
C GLY A 400 21.46 -16.67 19.13
N ILE A 401 20.82 -16.53 17.97
CA ILE A 401 21.07 -17.36 16.79
C ILE A 401 21.76 -16.55 15.69
N HIS A 402 22.59 -17.23 14.89
CA HIS A 402 23.20 -16.63 13.71
C HIS A 402 22.34 -16.93 12.48
N VAL A 403 21.91 -15.88 11.78
CA VAL A 403 20.99 -15.97 10.66
C VAL A 403 21.75 -15.72 9.36
N LYS A 404 21.84 -16.74 8.50
CA LYS A 404 22.47 -16.64 7.18
C LYS A 404 21.56 -17.09 6.05
N LYS A 405 21.57 -16.35 4.95
CA LYS A 405 20.99 -16.76 3.67
C LYS A 405 21.71 -16.10 2.52
N ALA A 406 22.05 -16.87 1.50
CA ALA A 406 22.56 -16.36 0.23
C ALA A 406 21.68 -16.86 -0.92
N LYS A 407 21.54 -16.05 -1.97
CA LYS A 407 20.82 -16.42 -3.19
C LYS A 407 21.40 -15.68 -4.38
N GLU A 408 21.45 -16.37 -5.50
CA GLU A 408 21.81 -15.80 -6.80
C GLU A 408 20.56 -15.62 -7.67
N PHE A 409 20.58 -14.58 -8.49
CA PHE A 409 19.57 -14.28 -9.49
C PHE A 409 20.26 -14.08 -10.84
N LEU A 410 19.76 -14.75 -11.88
CA LEU A 410 20.22 -14.59 -13.25
C LEU A 410 19.12 -13.93 -14.07
N PHE A 411 19.41 -12.73 -14.58
CA PHE A 411 18.52 -11.97 -15.45
C PHE A 411 19.02 -12.05 -16.89
N LYS A 412 18.11 -12.45 -17.78
CA LYS A 412 18.30 -12.40 -19.24
C LYS A 412 17.27 -11.51 -19.95
N THR A 413 16.23 -11.10 -19.22
CA THR A 413 15.19 -10.17 -19.68
C THR A 413 14.86 -9.19 -18.55
N ALA A 414 14.32 -8.02 -18.88
CA ALA A 414 13.98 -6.99 -17.90
C ALA A 414 12.73 -7.34 -17.07
N ASP A 415 11.81 -8.14 -17.61
CA ASP A 415 10.55 -8.51 -16.94
C ASP A 415 10.71 -9.59 -15.86
N GLN A 416 11.89 -10.22 -15.78
CA GLN A 416 12.19 -11.18 -14.73
C GLN A 416 12.46 -10.45 -13.43
N ALA A 417 11.62 -10.67 -12.42
CA ALA A 417 11.85 -10.20 -11.06
C ALA A 417 12.38 -11.33 -10.17
N GLY A 418 13.49 -11.07 -9.48
CA GLY A 418 14.01 -11.92 -8.43
C GLY A 418 13.32 -11.61 -7.10
N ARG A 419 13.06 -12.63 -6.29
CA ARG A 419 12.55 -12.45 -4.91
C ARG A 419 13.49 -13.07 -3.89
N PHE A 420 13.94 -12.26 -2.94
CA PHE A 420 14.76 -12.65 -1.80
C PHE A 420 13.95 -12.46 -0.51
N ARG A 421 13.64 -13.56 0.18
CA ARG A 421 12.88 -13.54 1.44
C ARG A 421 13.69 -14.16 2.56
N GLN A 422 13.83 -13.49 3.69
CA GLN A 422 14.54 -13.99 4.86
C GLN A 422 13.93 -13.43 6.15
N VAL A 423 13.88 -14.22 7.23
CA VAL A 423 13.52 -13.70 8.56
C VAL A 423 14.67 -12.83 9.07
N MET A 424 14.40 -11.58 9.44
CA MET A 424 15.40 -10.63 9.92
C MET A 424 15.89 -11.03 11.33
N ALA A 425 17.18 -10.86 11.55
CA ALA A 425 17.78 -10.87 12.88
C ALA A 425 17.38 -9.59 13.64
N LYS A 426 17.39 -9.66 14.97
CA LYS A 426 17.09 -8.52 15.85
C LYS A 426 18.33 -8.03 16.59
N ALA A 427 18.42 -6.73 16.80
CA ALA A 427 19.36 -6.11 17.71
C ALA A 427 18.92 -6.29 19.17
N SER A 428 19.78 -5.96 20.13
CA SER A 428 19.52 -6.14 21.57
C SER A 428 18.33 -5.34 22.09
N ASP A 429 17.93 -4.27 21.40
CA ASP A 429 16.74 -3.46 21.66
C ASP A 429 15.46 -4.02 21.00
N GLY A 430 15.56 -5.13 20.27
CA GLY A 430 14.47 -5.76 19.53
C GLY A 430 14.24 -5.20 18.12
N ALA A 431 15.01 -4.20 17.67
CA ALA A 431 14.88 -3.62 16.33
C ALA A 431 15.36 -4.61 15.25
N PRO A 432 14.69 -4.67 14.08
CA PRO A 432 15.11 -5.52 12.97
C PRO A 432 16.41 -5.02 12.33
N LYS A 433 17.33 -5.95 12.04
CA LYS A 433 18.51 -5.69 11.19
C LYS A 433 18.13 -5.93 9.73
N ASP A 434 17.80 -4.87 9.00
CA ASP A 434 17.30 -4.95 7.62
C ASP A 434 18.37 -4.78 6.53
N HIS A 435 19.62 -4.57 6.94
CA HIS A 435 20.76 -4.48 6.05
C HIS A 435 21.19 -5.85 5.51
N TYR A 436 21.38 -5.90 4.18
CA TYR A 436 21.92 -7.05 3.45
C TYR A 436 23.04 -6.60 2.52
N ARG A 437 23.82 -7.57 2.03
CA ARG A 437 24.93 -7.32 1.11
C ARG A 437 24.61 -7.90 -0.26
N TYR A 438 25.04 -7.22 -1.31
CA TYR A 438 24.88 -7.70 -2.68
C TYR A 438 26.04 -7.29 -3.59
N TRP A 439 26.24 -8.06 -4.65
CA TRP A 439 27.15 -7.69 -5.74
C TRP A 439 26.58 -8.21 -7.06
N SER A 440 27.07 -7.67 -8.17
CA SER A 440 26.56 -7.98 -9.49
C SER A 440 27.67 -8.37 -10.45
N GLU A 441 27.34 -9.20 -11.43
CA GLU A 441 28.23 -9.58 -12.52
C GLU A 441 27.47 -9.42 -13.83
N ILE A 442 28.01 -8.62 -14.74
CA ILE A 442 27.45 -8.40 -16.07
C ILE A 442 28.32 -9.10 -17.11
N SER A 443 27.70 -9.77 -18.08
CA SER A 443 28.38 -10.52 -19.16
C SER A 443 28.10 -9.88 -20.51
N TYR A 444 29.12 -9.69 -21.36
CA TYR A 444 28.97 -9.12 -22.69
C TYR A 444 28.61 -10.17 -23.76
N LYS A 445 27.85 -9.76 -24.79
CA LYS A 445 27.42 -10.65 -25.89
C LYS A 445 28.58 -11.11 -26.78
N ASP A 446 29.40 -10.17 -27.24
CA ASP A 446 30.35 -10.43 -28.33
C ASP A 446 31.69 -10.98 -27.82
N THR A 447 32.16 -10.51 -26.66
CA THR A 447 33.45 -10.91 -26.10
C THR A 447 33.34 -12.06 -25.09
N GLY A 448 32.16 -12.27 -24.51
CA GLY A 448 31.96 -13.17 -23.37
C GLY A 448 32.64 -12.70 -22.07
N GLU A 449 33.23 -11.51 -22.06
CA GLU A 449 33.86 -10.91 -20.88
C GLU A 449 32.83 -10.66 -19.78
N THR A 450 33.23 -10.84 -18.52
CA THR A 450 32.39 -10.54 -17.36
C THR A 450 33.01 -9.46 -16.49
N ILE A 451 32.17 -8.53 -16.03
CA ILE A 451 32.59 -7.47 -15.11
C ILE A 451 31.84 -7.63 -13.79
N ARG A 452 32.60 -7.79 -12.70
CA ARG A 452 32.09 -7.86 -11.33
C ARG A 452 32.04 -6.47 -10.69
N VAL A 453 30.90 -6.13 -10.11
CA VAL A 453 30.64 -4.82 -9.49
C VAL A 453 30.08 -5.01 -8.06
N PRO A 454 30.76 -4.49 -7.02
CA PRO A 454 32.10 -3.90 -7.04
C PRO A 454 33.17 -4.96 -7.34
N ALA A 455 34.36 -4.52 -7.78
CA ALA A 455 35.45 -5.43 -8.15
C ALA A 455 35.82 -6.39 -6.99
N THR A 456 35.83 -5.90 -5.75
CA THR A 456 36.04 -6.68 -4.52
C THR A 456 34.96 -6.36 -3.48
N GLY A 457 34.63 -7.33 -2.62
CA GLY A 457 33.61 -7.16 -1.58
C GLY A 457 32.17 -7.19 -2.12
N ALA A 458 31.25 -6.56 -1.38
CA ALA A 458 29.83 -6.43 -1.71
C ALA A 458 29.33 -5.05 -1.25
N ASN A 459 28.31 -4.53 -1.93
CA ASN A 459 27.60 -3.32 -1.53
C ASN A 459 26.61 -3.66 -0.40
N GLU A 460 26.42 -2.74 0.53
CA GLU A 460 25.43 -2.85 1.59
C GLU A 460 24.18 -2.02 1.25
N SER A 461 22.99 -2.55 1.52
CA SER A 461 21.73 -1.88 1.27
C SER A 461 20.63 -2.38 2.21
N ASN A 462 19.58 -1.58 2.37
CA ASN A 462 18.35 -1.90 3.07
C ASN A 462 17.10 -1.66 2.17
N GLU A 463 17.29 -1.56 0.85
CA GLU A 463 16.20 -1.32 -0.10
C GLU A 463 15.26 -2.55 -0.20
N ARG A 464 13.93 -2.33 -0.17
CA ARG A 464 12.95 -3.41 -0.43
C ARG A 464 12.75 -3.67 -1.93
N GLN A 465 13.09 -2.70 -2.76
CA GLN A 465 13.03 -2.77 -4.23
C GLN A 465 14.44 -2.48 -4.77
N LEU A 466 15.25 -3.53 -4.89
CA LEU A 466 16.62 -3.41 -5.40
C LEU A 466 16.60 -3.39 -6.93
N VAL A 467 16.72 -2.19 -7.51
CA VAL A 467 16.85 -2.03 -8.96
C VAL A 467 18.33 -1.94 -9.34
N ILE A 468 18.81 -2.87 -10.16
CA ILE A 468 20.16 -2.85 -10.71
C ILE A 468 20.10 -2.20 -12.09
N SER A 469 20.62 -0.97 -12.19
CA SER A 469 20.69 -0.16 -13.42
C SER A 469 22.12 0.06 -13.89
N TYR A 470 22.31 0.48 -15.14
CA TYR A 470 23.64 0.85 -15.66
C TYR A 470 24.37 1.88 -14.81
N ARG A 471 23.64 2.89 -14.31
CA ARG A 471 24.23 3.89 -13.40
C ARG A 471 24.74 3.25 -12.11
N ARG A 472 23.99 2.33 -11.50
CA ARG A 472 24.43 1.61 -10.27
C ARG A 472 25.58 0.64 -10.55
N LEU A 473 25.63 0.08 -11.75
CA LEU A 473 26.73 -0.77 -12.19
C LEU A 473 27.98 0.03 -12.59
N GLY A 474 27.89 1.37 -12.72
CA GLY A 474 29.00 2.21 -13.13
C GLY A 474 29.31 2.10 -14.62
N PHE A 475 28.28 2.00 -15.47
CA PHE A 475 28.41 1.97 -16.93
C PHE A 475 28.00 3.29 -17.56
N VAL A 476 28.70 3.65 -18.63
CA VAL A 476 28.36 4.77 -19.50
C VAL A 476 27.79 4.22 -20.79
N LYS A 477 26.64 4.77 -21.19
CA LYS A 477 26.01 4.55 -22.48
C LYS A 477 26.05 5.88 -23.24
N VAL A 478 26.55 5.85 -24.47
CA VAL A 478 26.51 6.99 -25.39
C VAL A 478 25.89 6.53 -26.69
N ASN A 479 24.79 7.16 -27.09
CA ASN A 479 24.14 6.95 -28.38
C ASN A 479 24.77 7.92 -29.40
N LEU A 480 25.53 7.36 -30.34
CA LEU A 480 26.10 8.09 -31.45
C LEU A 480 25.03 8.24 -32.54
N MET A 481 24.85 9.46 -33.02
CA MET A 481 23.89 9.79 -34.06
C MET A 481 24.58 10.57 -35.18
N LEU A 482 24.41 10.12 -36.42
CA LEU A 482 24.85 10.85 -37.60
C LEU A 482 23.89 12.01 -37.86
N GLY A 483 24.39 13.24 -37.85
CA GLY A 483 23.65 14.42 -38.27
C GLY A 483 23.40 14.44 -39.79
N SER A 484 22.72 15.46 -40.29
CA SER A 484 22.51 15.64 -41.74
C SER A 484 23.87 15.83 -42.43
N MET A 485 24.23 14.91 -43.32
CA MET A 485 25.48 14.96 -44.07
C MET A 485 25.24 15.30 -45.53
N PRO A 486 26.12 16.08 -46.17
CA PRO A 486 26.07 16.30 -47.61
C PRO A 486 26.41 15.02 -48.40
N ASP A 487 25.92 14.93 -49.65
CA ASP A 487 26.03 13.73 -50.49
C ASP A 487 27.47 13.29 -50.79
N ASN A 488 28.44 14.19 -50.62
CA ASN A 488 29.87 13.89 -50.80
C ASN A 488 30.49 13.15 -49.61
N VAL A 489 29.76 12.91 -48.52
CA VAL A 489 30.22 12.11 -47.36
C VAL A 489 29.67 10.68 -47.49
N LYS A 490 30.56 9.72 -47.65
CA LYS A 490 30.23 8.29 -47.76
C LYS A 490 29.95 7.66 -46.40
N ALA A 491 30.80 7.92 -45.41
CA ALA A 491 30.72 7.34 -44.07
C ALA A 491 31.49 8.21 -43.07
N VAL A 492 31.18 8.06 -41.79
CA VAL A 492 31.94 8.66 -40.69
C VAL A 492 32.40 7.57 -39.73
N GLN A 493 33.70 7.47 -39.51
CA GLN A 493 34.27 6.58 -38.50
C GLN A 493 34.51 7.38 -37.22
N VAL A 494 33.99 6.89 -36.09
CA VAL A 494 34.13 7.54 -34.79
C VAL A 494 34.87 6.59 -33.86
N ALA A 495 36.11 6.95 -33.52
CA ALA A 495 36.88 6.26 -32.48
C ALA A 495 36.51 6.83 -31.12
N MET A 496 35.92 6.01 -30.24
CA MET A 496 35.51 6.36 -28.88
C MET A 496 36.50 5.78 -27.88
N THR A 497 36.93 6.58 -26.91
CA THR A 497 37.78 6.16 -25.80
C THR A 497 37.24 6.65 -24.47
N TYR A 498 37.22 5.80 -23.45
CA TYR A 498 36.91 6.18 -22.07
C TYR A 498 38.13 6.00 -21.17
N PRO A 499 38.74 7.08 -20.64
CA PRO A 499 40.00 7.02 -19.92
C PRO A 499 39.91 6.38 -18.52
N GLY A 500 38.71 6.26 -17.94
CA GLY A 500 38.52 5.70 -16.60
C GLY A 500 38.66 4.17 -16.51
N TYR A 501 38.82 3.48 -17.63
CA TYR A 501 38.90 2.03 -17.70
C TYR A 501 39.83 1.57 -18.83
N ASN A 502 40.58 0.48 -18.61
CA ASN A 502 41.56 -0.06 -19.57
C ASN A 502 41.12 -1.41 -20.18
N GLY A 503 39.83 -1.75 -20.13
CA GLY A 503 39.33 -2.97 -20.77
C GLY A 503 39.01 -2.78 -22.25
N PRO A 504 38.70 -3.87 -22.98
CA PRO A 504 38.46 -3.83 -24.41
C PRO A 504 37.19 -3.04 -24.80
N SER A 505 36.24 -2.86 -23.89
CA SER A 505 35.08 -1.97 -24.11
C SER A 505 35.40 -0.49 -23.92
N ALA A 506 36.58 -0.13 -23.41
CA ALA A 506 36.97 1.27 -23.21
C ALA A 506 37.37 1.96 -24.52
N GLN A 507 37.76 1.21 -25.54
CA GLN A 507 38.17 1.70 -26.85
C GLN A 507 37.38 0.98 -27.94
N GLN A 508 36.53 1.71 -28.66
CA GLN A 508 35.68 1.14 -29.71
C GLN A 508 35.60 2.09 -30.90
N THR A 509 35.58 1.54 -32.12
CA THR A 509 35.42 2.32 -33.35
C THR A 509 34.10 1.96 -34.01
N PHE A 510 33.31 2.98 -34.34
CA PHE A 510 32.01 2.84 -34.98
C PHE A 510 32.02 3.45 -36.38
N GLU A 511 31.39 2.79 -37.34
CA GLU A 511 31.13 3.36 -38.67
C GLU A 511 29.66 3.73 -38.80
N LEU A 512 29.40 5.02 -39.05
CA LEU A 512 28.08 5.59 -39.26
C LEU A 512 27.90 5.92 -40.76
N THR A 513 26.77 5.51 -41.32
CA THR A 513 26.41 5.76 -42.73
C THR A 513 24.96 6.23 -42.81
N GLN A 514 24.51 6.75 -43.96
CA GLN A 514 23.08 7.10 -44.13
C GLN A 514 22.14 5.89 -43.90
N ASN A 515 22.58 4.67 -44.22
CA ASN A 515 21.81 3.44 -44.00
C ASN A 515 21.92 2.89 -42.56
N LYS A 516 22.95 3.30 -41.82
CA LYS A 516 23.19 2.94 -40.42
C LYS A 516 23.62 4.20 -39.65
N PRO A 517 22.69 5.12 -39.38
CA PRO A 517 23.02 6.44 -38.85
C PRO A 517 23.30 6.44 -37.35
N THR A 518 23.09 5.32 -36.65
CA THR A 518 23.23 5.23 -35.20
C THR A 518 24.16 4.10 -34.77
N ALA A 519 24.88 4.32 -33.68
CA ALA A 519 25.65 3.30 -32.98
C ALA A 519 25.62 3.58 -31.47
N THR A 520 25.96 2.59 -30.65
CA THR A 520 25.96 2.73 -29.19
C THR A 520 27.34 2.38 -28.65
N PHE A 521 27.97 3.34 -27.99
CA PHE A 521 29.16 3.11 -27.18
C PHE A 521 28.73 2.76 -25.76
N PHE A 522 29.20 1.62 -25.26
CA PHE A 522 28.80 1.11 -23.95
C PHE A 522 30.03 0.54 -23.23
N THR A 523 30.40 1.17 -22.12
CA THR A 523 31.62 0.81 -21.41
C THR A 523 31.48 0.92 -19.89
N TYR A 524 32.31 0.16 -19.18
CA TYR A 524 32.43 0.25 -17.73
C TYR A 524 33.35 1.41 -17.34
N THR A 525 33.00 2.14 -16.30
CA THR A 525 33.76 3.34 -15.89
C THR A 525 34.98 3.04 -15.02
N GLY A 526 35.23 1.78 -14.69
CA GLY A 526 36.29 1.36 -13.76
C GLY A 526 35.89 1.43 -12.28
N LYS A 527 34.77 2.09 -11.96
CA LYS A 527 34.25 2.24 -10.59
C LYS A 527 32.78 1.80 -10.51
N PRO A 528 32.32 1.22 -9.39
CA PRO A 528 30.90 1.00 -9.16
C PRO A 528 30.18 2.35 -9.13
N GLY A 529 28.95 2.41 -9.61
CA GLY A 529 28.15 3.63 -9.56
C GLY A 529 27.14 3.64 -8.40
N GLY A 530 26.64 4.81 -8.02
CA GLY A 530 25.73 4.97 -6.87
C GLY A 530 25.98 6.26 -6.10
N SER A 531 25.36 6.41 -4.93
CA SER A 531 25.42 7.62 -4.08
C SER A 531 26.83 8.00 -3.60
N ALA A 532 27.81 7.11 -3.75
CA ALA A 532 29.23 7.35 -3.44
C ALA A 532 30.13 7.49 -4.68
N ALA A 533 29.58 7.40 -5.90
CA ALA A 533 30.35 7.44 -7.14
C ALA A 533 30.20 8.80 -7.85
N SER A 534 31.33 9.43 -8.16
CA SER A 534 31.40 10.59 -9.04
C SER A 534 30.71 10.30 -10.37
N ASP A 535 29.95 11.27 -10.91
CA ASP A 535 29.39 11.18 -12.26
C ASP A 535 30.46 10.72 -13.26
N PRO A 536 30.07 9.93 -14.27
CA PRO A 536 31.02 9.43 -15.26
C PRO A 536 31.83 10.59 -15.84
N GLY A 537 33.15 10.42 -15.88
CA GLY A 537 34.05 11.40 -16.44
C GLY A 537 33.80 11.59 -17.94
N PRO A 538 34.43 12.59 -18.57
CA PRO A 538 34.29 12.79 -20.00
C PRO A 538 34.78 11.57 -20.78
N TYR A 539 34.01 11.16 -21.79
CA TYR A 539 34.50 10.29 -22.86
C TYR A 539 35.19 11.15 -23.92
N HIS A 540 36.12 10.53 -24.65
CA HIS A 540 36.85 11.14 -25.75
C HIS A 540 36.38 10.50 -27.06
N TYR A 541 36.28 11.29 -28.12
CA TYR A 541 35.90 10.81 -29.43
C TYR A 541 36.66 11.54 -30.53
N GLN A 542 37.02 10.81 -31.59
CA GLN A 542 37.70 11.34 -32.77
C GLN A 542 36.93 10.93 -34.03
N PRO A 543 36.21 11.86 -34.69
CA PRO A 543 35.50 11.56 -35.92
C PRO A 543 36.41 11.73 -37.16
N SER A 544 36.32 10.76 -38.07
CA SER A 544 37.01 10.73 -39.37
C SER A 544 35.98 10.59 -40.48
N PHE A 545 35.88 11.61 -41.34
CA PHE A 545 34.91 11.66 -42.44
C PHE A 545 35.52 11.07 -43.70
N ILE A 546 34.85 10.07 -44.27
CA ILE A 546 35.26 9.42 -45.52
C ILE A 546 34.40 9.98 -46.65
N LEU A 547 35.03 10.64 -47.62
CA LEU A 547 34.36 11.27 -48.75
C LEU A 547 34.13 10.28 -49.91
N THR A 548 33.24 10.64 -50.84
CA THR A 548 32.91 9.81 -52.01
C THR A 548 34.07 9.64 -52.99
N ASP A 549 35.02 10.57 -53.02
CA ASP A 549 36.25 10.52 -53.82
C ASP A 549 37.39 9.70 -53.18
N GLY A 550 37.15 9.17 -51.97
CA GLY A 550 38.12 8.39 -51.21
C GLY A 550 39.01 9.18 -50.27
N GLN A 551 38.94 10.53 -50.28
CA GLN A 551 39.65 11.36 -49.30
C GLN A 551 39.10 11.16 -47.89
N ARG A 552 39.95 11.38 -46.89
CA ARG A 552 39.61 11.29 -45.47
C ARG A 552 39.91 12.60 -44.79
N MET A 553 39.01 13.03 -43.92
CA MET A 553 39.22 14.18 -43.05
C MET A 553 39.11 13.74 -41.60
N GLU A 554 40.24 13.76 -40.91
CA GLU A 554 40.31 13.51 -39.47
C GLU A 554 40.12 14.82 -38.72
N LEU A 555 39.15 14.85 -37.81
CA LEU A 555 39.02 15.96 -36.87
C LEU A 555 39.90 15.70 -35.64
N PRO A 556 40.29 16.75 -34.90
CA PRO A 556 40.96 16.59 -33.61
C PRO A 556 40.07 15.83 -32.63
N GLU A 557 40.71 15.20 -31.64
CA GLU A 557 40.00 14.56 -30.54
C GLU A 557 39.16 15.59 -29.77
N GLN A 558 37.92 15.22 -29.48
CA GLN A 558 36.96 16.00 -28.71
C GLN A 558 36.54 15.23 -27.47
N SER A 559 36.00 15.92 -26.48
CA SER A 559 35.47 15.30 -25.26
C SER A 559 33.99 15.63 -25.07
N GLY A 560 33.26 14.67 -24.50
CA GLY A 560 31.83 14.78 -24.25
C GLY A 560 31.43 14.09 -22.96
N GLN A 561 30.27 14.49 -22.43
CA GLN A 561 29.64 13.87 -21.27
C GLN A 561 28.15 13.55 -21.51
N ALA A 562 27.59 14.02 -22.62
CA ALA A 562 26.20 13.79 -22.95
C ALA A 562 25.96 12.33 -23.37
N GLU A 563 24.83 11.76 -22.97
CA GLU A 563 24.39 10.43 -23.40
C GLU A 563 24.10 10.38 -24.91
N ASN A 564 23.72 11.50 -25.53
CA ASN A 564 23.52 11.58 -26.98
C ASN A 564 24.64 12.40 -27.61
N LEU A 565 25.41 11.78 -28.50
CA LEU A 565 26.47 12.43 -29.27
C LEU A 565 26.02 12.53 -30.73
N SER A 566 25.74 13.74 -31.19
CA SER A 566 25.48 14.00 -32.61
C SER A 566 26.75 14.39 -33.34
N ILE A 567 27.12 13.62 -34.35
CA ILE A 567 28.21 13.97 -35.26
C ILE A 567 27.65 14.92 -36.32
N THR A 568 27.98 16.21 -36.20
CA THR A 568 27.47 17.26 -37.07
C THR A 568 28.29 17.41 -38.35
N ASN A 569 27.72 18.12 -39.32
CA ASN A 569 28.37 18.41 -40.59
C ASN A 569 29.54 19.40 -40.38
N PRO A 570 30.79 18.98 -40.63
CA PRO A 570 31.95 19.87 -40.47
C PRO A 570 32.06 20.92 -41.59
N PHE A 571 31.25 20.82 -42.64
CA PHE A 571 31.29 21.70 -43.82
C PHE A 571 30.35 22.93 -43.73
N GLU A 572 29.78 23.23 -42.56
CA GLU A 572 28.73 24.26 -42.40
C GLU A 572 29.15 25.69 -42.79
N GLN A 573 30.45 25.97 -42.98
CA GLN A 573 30.93 27.26 -43.47
C GLN A 573 31.31 27.18 -44.95
N THR A 574 30.29 27.26 -45.82
CA THR A 574 30.52 27.55 -47.25
C THR A 574 30.63 29.07 -47.42
N ILE A 575 31.81 29.56 -47.78
CA ILE A 575 32.04 30.97 -48.07
C ILE A 575 32.00 31.17 -49.59
N THR A 576 31.23 32.14 -50.05
CA THR A 576 31.13 32.48 -51.47
C THR A 576 31.90 33.76 -51.78
N THR A 577 32.92 33.65 -52.60
CA THR A 577 33.70 34.79 -53.13
C THR A 577 33.17 35.15 -54.51
N ARG A 578 32.99 36.45 -54.80
CA ARG A 578 32.52 36.90 -56.11
C ARG A 578 33.62 37.65 -56.84
N PHE A 579 33.90 37.26 -58.07
CA PHE A 579 34.79 37.98 -58.98
C PHE A 579 33.93 38.76 -59.97
N MET A 580 34.22 40.05 -60.19
CA MET A 580 33.43 40.94 -61.04
C MET A 580 34.31 41.62 -62.07
N ALA A 581 33.87 41.67 -63.32
CA ALA A 581 34.62 42.31 -64.39
C ALA A 581 34.54 43.85 -64.31
N GLN A 582 35.70 44.52 -64.35
CA GLN A 582 35.78 45.99 -64.38
C GLN A 582 36.93 46.47 -65.29
N ALA A 583 36.61 46.92 -66.50
CA ALA A 583 37.59 47.49 -67.45
C ALA A 583 36.91 48.36 -68.52
N ASP A 584 37.70 49.04 -69.35
CA ASP A 584 37.22 49.61 -70.62
C ASP A 584 37.20 48.53 -71.71
N PHE A 585 36.06 47.86 -71.88
CA PHE A 585 35.83 46.85 -72.93
C PHE A 585 35.72 47.45 -74.36
N GLY A 586 35.87 48.78 -74.50
CA GLY A 586 36.19 49.41 -75.78
C GLY A 586 37.56 48.95 -76.30
N VAL A 587 38.56 48.87 -75.41
CA VAL A 587 39.95 48.49 -75.72
C VAL A 587 40.33 47.09 -75.23
N VAL A 588 39.67 46.58 -74.19
CA VAL A 588 39.86 45.21 -73.65
C VAL A 588 39.01 44.21 -74.45
N GLU A 589 39.61 43.08 -74.82
CA GLU A 589 38.96 41.95 -75.48
C GLU A 589 38.35 40.98 -74.46
N LYS A 590 39.14 40.53 -73.47
CA LYS A 590 38.66 39.67 -72.38
C LYS A 590 39.52 39.77 -71.12
N ILE A 591 38.94 39.35 -69.99
CA ILE A 591 39.60 39.21 -68.70
C ILE A 591 39.45 37.76 -68.24
N GLU A 592 40.53 37.10 -67.86
CA GLU A 592 40.52 35.77 -67.25
C GLU A 592 40.96 35.85 -65.79
N VAL A 593 40.33 35.07 -64.93
CA VAL A 593 40.65 34.95 -63.51
C VAL A 593 40.89 33.50 -63.16
N ASN A 594 42.02 33.22 -62.50
CA ASN A 594 42.36 31.91 -61.95
C ASN A 594 42.65 32.05 -60.47
N ALA A 595 41.75 31.57 -59.60
CA ALA A 595 41.94 31.58 -58.15
C ALA A 595 42.36 30.20 -57.65
N ARG A 596 43.25 30.17 -56.64
CA ARG A 596 43.80 28.98 -56.01
C ARG A 596 43.79 29.13 -54.50
N TYR A 597 43.19 28.18 -53.80
CA TYR A 597 43.18 28.06 -52.34
C TYR A 597 43.90 26.79 -51.91
N ARG A 598 44.73 26.90 -50.85
CA ARG A 598 45.45 25.77 -50.26
C ARG A 598 45.39 25.83 -48.74
N ASP A 599 44.90 24.75 -48.16
CA ASP A 599 44.95 24.44 -46.73
C ASP A 599 45.83 23.20 -46.54
N ALA A 600 47.10 23.43 -46.22
CA ALA A 600 48.07 22.35 -46.06
C ALA A 600 47.84 21.54 -44.77
N ALA A 601 47.22 22.13 -43.74
CA ALA A 601 46.98 21.45 -42.47
C ALA A 601 45.91 20.34 -42.62
N HIS A 602 44.98 20.52 -43.55
CA HIS A 602 43.89 19.57 -43.84
C HIS A 602 44.01 18.90 -45.22
N ASP A 603 45.19 18.98 -45.85
CA ASP A 603 45.51 18.50 -47.22
C ASP A 603 44.42 18.83 -48.27
N PHE A 604 43.90 20.05 -48.21
CA PHE A 604 42.80 20.49 -49.06
C PHE A 604 43.25 21.60 -50.01
N SER A 605 42.88 21.49 -51.29
CA SER A 605 43.08 22.54 -52.29
C SER A 605 41.90 22.66 -53.22
N ALA A 606 41.62 23.87 -53.66
CA ALA A 606 40.56 24.17 -54.61
C ALA A 606 41.00 25.26 -55.59
N GLU A 607 40.50 25.18 -56.82
CA GLU A 607 40.79 26.15 -57.88
C GLU A 607 39.49 26.64 -58.52
N HIS A 608 39.50 27.85 -59.06
CA HIS A 608 38.37 28.46 -59.75
C HIS A 608 38.83 29.24 -60.98
N HIS A 609 38.12 29.07 -62.08
CA HIS A 609 38.41 29.76 -63.35
C HIS A 609 37.18 30.53 -63.83
N ALA A 610 37.39 31.75 -64.34
CA ALA A 610 36.33 32.56 -64.93
C ALA A 610 36.87 33.45 -66.07
N GLU A 611 36.06 33.66 -67.09
CA GLU A 611 36.33 34.59 -68.20
C GLU A 611 35.22 35.65 -68.31
N TYR A 612 35.61 36.88 -68.65
CA TYR A 612 34.70 38.01 -68.78
C TYR A 612 34.95 38.81 -70.05
N THR A 613 33.87 39.29 -70.68
CA THR A 613 33.90 40.04 -71.96
C THR A 613 33.16 41.38 -71.91
N LYS A 614 32.50 41.70 -70.78
CA LYS A 614 31.84 43.00 -70.56
C LYS A 614 31.78 43.36 -69.08
N ASN A 615 31.58 44.65 -68.79
CA ASN A 615 31.38 45.13 -67.42
C ASN A 615 30.09 44.57 -66.82
N GLY A 616 30.14 44.26 -65.52
CA GLY A 616 29.02 43.73 -64.75
C GLY A 616 28.85 42.21 -64.81
N GLU A 617 29.65 41.49 -65.61
CA GLU A 617 29.75 40.03 -65.48
C GLU A 617 30.41 39.65 -64.16
N SER A 618 29.92 38.57 -63.55
CA SER A 618 30.46 38.07 -62.30
C SER A 618 30.47 36.56 -62.24
N SER A 619 31.46 35.98 -61.58
CA SER A 619 31.55 34.56 -61.27
C SER A 619 31.62 34.35 -59.76
N ALA A 620 30.85 33.39 -59.25
CA ALA A 620 30.81 33.05 -57.84
C ALA A 620 31.58 31.76 -57.59
N TRP A 621 32.48 31.79 -56.61
CA TRP A 621 33.23 30.65 -56.14
C TRP A 621 32.82 30.32 -54.71
N ALA A 622 32.07 29.23 -54.55
CA ALA A 622 31.62 28.74 -53.25
C ALA A 622 32.57 27.65 -52.75
N LEU A 623 33.17 27.87 -51.57
CA LEU A 623 34.15 26.96 -50.97
C LEU A 623 33.74 26.57 -49.55
N GLY A 624 33.62 25.27 -49.28
CA GLY A 624 33.47 24.74 -47.92
C GLY A 624 34.82 24.67 -47.21
N LEU A 625 34.97 25.41 -46.12
CA LEU A 625 36.24 25.48 -45.38
C LEU A 625 36.47 24.26 -44.49
N ARG A 626 37.74 23.87 -44.34
CA ARG A 626 38.22 22.88 -43.35
C ARG A 626 38.66 23.57 -42.05
N ASP A 627 39.32 24.71 -42.18
CA ASP A 627 39.57 25.67 -41.10
C ASP A 627 38.77 26.96 -41.34
N PRO A 628 37.83 27.35 -40.47
CA PRO A 628 37.05 28.58 -40.63
C PRO A 628 37.90 29.86 -40.59
N ASN A 629 39.12 29.78 -40.04
CA ASN A 629 40.05 30.89 -39.92
C ASN A 629 40.98 31.01 -41.15
N LYS A 630 41.10 29.96 -41.98
CA LYS A 630 41.94 30.02 -43.19
C LYS A 630 41.13 30.56 -44.36
N ARG A 631 41.22 31.88 -44.59
CA ARG A 631 40.44 32.58 -45.64
C ARG A 631 41.26 33.15 -46.78
N ASP A 632 42.58 33.13 -46.67
CA ASP A 632 43.44 33.68 -47.71
C ASP A 632 43.52 32.74 -48.91
N PHE A 633 43.47 33.32 -50.11
CA PHE A 633 43.74 32.64 -51.36
C PHE A 633 44.56 33.54 -52.28
N VAL A 634 45.12 32.96 -53.35
CA VAL A 634 45.82 33.72 -54.38
C VAL A 634 45.07 33.62 -55.69
N TYR A 635 45.07 34.69 -56.49
CA TYR A 635 44.48 34.67 -57.81
C TYR A 635 45.30 35.44 -58.83
N ASP A 636 45.23 34.98 -60.07
CA ASP A 636 45.83 35.63 -61.23
C ASP A 636 44.73 36.27 -62.07
N VAL A 637 45.01 37.45 -62.62
CA VAL A 637 44.14 38.15 -63.59
C VAL A 637 44.92 38.39 -64.86
N LEU A 638 44.45 37.84 -65.97
CA LEU A 638 44.97 38.09 -67.31
C LEU A 638 44.00 39.01 -68.05
N ILE A 639 44.50 40.13 -68.56
CA ILE A 639 43.72 41.07 -69.39
C ILE A 639 44.28 41.01 -70.80
N LEU A 640 43.45 40.64 -71.77
CA LEU A 640 43.77 40.63 -73.19
C LEU A 640 43.18 41.88 -73.84
N TYR A 641 44.00 42.66 -74.53
CA TYR A 641 43.58 43.86 -75.27
C TYR A 641 43.29 43.52 -76.73
N LYS A 642 42.37 44.25 -77.35
CA LYS A 642 41.98 44.05 -78.77
C LYS A 642 43.12 44.30 -79.77
N ASN A 643 44.17 45.00 -79.34
CA ASN A 643 45.39 45.21 -80.15
C ASN A 643 46.37 44.02 -80.05
N GLY A 644 46.02 42.95 -79.34
CA GLY A 644 46.86 41.78 -79.10
C GLY A 644 47.84 41.91 -77.94
N ALA A 645 47.94 43.07 -77.28
CA ALA A 645 48.72 43.22 -76.06
C ALA A 645 48.04 42.49 -74.90
N ARG A 646 48.80 42.16 -73.84
CA ARG A 646 48.25 41.56 -72.62
C ARG A 646 48.87 42.15 -71.35
N SER A 647 48.10 42.13 -70.27
CA SER A 647 48.52 42.49 -68.90
C SER A 647 48.32 41.28 -68.00
N ASP A 648 49.42 40.76 -67.44
CA ASP A 648 49.43 39.60 -66.55
C ASP A 648 49.60 40.07 -65.10
N GLN A 649 48.55 40.01 -64.29
CA GLN A 649 48.58 40.35 -62.87
C GLN A 649 48.59 39.06 -62.04
N LYS A 650 49.76 38.66 -61.55
CA LYS A 650 49.95 37.39 -60.85
C LYS A 650 49.96 37.53 -59.33
N ASP A 651 49.65 36.44 -58.65
CA ASP A 651 49.78 36.26 -57.20
C ASP A 651 49.07 37.36 -56.38
N LYS A 652 47.91 37.83 -56.85
CA LYS A 652 47.11 38.79 -56.11
C LYS A 652 46.51 38.10 -54.89
N ALA A 653 46.64 38.73 -53.73
CA ALA A 653 46.03 38.23 -52.51
C ALA A 653 44.51 38.49 -52.53
N GLY A 654 43.74 37.46 -52.20
CA GLY A 654 42.29 37.53 -52.01
C GLY A 654 41.88 36.97 -50.65
N GLU A 655 40.75 37.45 -50.14
CA GLU A 655 40.12 36.93 -48.94
C GLU A 655 38.76 36.33 -49.30
N LEU A 656 38.51 35.09 -48.85
CA LEU A 656 37.26 34.41 -49.14
C LEU A 656 36.06 35.18 -48.56
N GLY A 657 35.00 35.31 -49.35
CA GLY A 657 33.80 36.08 -49.00
C GLY A 657 33.80 37.52 -49.50
N ALA A 658 34.93 37.99 -50.02
CA ALA A 658 35.03 39.30 -50.66
C ALA A 658 34.35 39.32 -52.04
N SER A 659 34.00 40.53 -52.49
CA SER A 659 33.69 40.81 -53.89
C SER A 659 34.88 41.52 -54.53
N LEU A 660 35.58 40.84 -55.43
CA LEU A 660 36.82 41.31 -56.05
C LEU A 660 36.54 41.84 -57.45
N ALA A 661 36.90 43.09 -57.71
CA ALA A 661 36.90 43.65 -59.05
C ALA A 661 38.17 43.19 -59.80
N CYS A 662 37.97 42.61 -60.98
CA CYS A 662 39.00 42.05 -61.83
C CYS A 662 39.08 42.86 -63.11
N GLY A 663 40.24 43.47 -63.35
CA GLY A 663 40.53 44.27 -64.52
C GLY A 663 41.27 45.58 -64.20
N GLU A 664 41.36 46.44 -65.21
CA GLU A 664 41.88 47.80 -65.12
C GLU A 664 40.71 48.76 -65.37
N GLY A 665 39.85 48.96 -64.36
CA GLY A 665 38.73 49.91 -64.38
C GLY A 665 39.09 51.29 -63.87
N ALA A 666 38.40 52.33 -64.33
CA ALA A 666 38.46 53.66 -63.72
C ALA A 666 37.80 53.63 -62.35
N VAL A 667 38.39 54.30 -61.36
CA VAL A 667 37.82 54.44 -60.01
C VAL A 667 36.92 55.67 -59.89
N ASP A 668 37.11 56.67 -60.74
CA ASP A 668 36.31 57.89 -60.84
C ASP A 668 36.50 58.57 -62.23
N ALA A 669 35.81 59.68 -62.51
CA ALA A 669 36.02 60.50 -63.71
C ALA A 669 36.18 62.00 -63.37
N LEU A 670 37.13 62.65 -64.04
CA LEU A 670 37.28 64.10 -64.08
C LEU A 670 36.52 64.64 -65.28
N GLU A 671 35.57 65.55 -65.05
CA GLU A 671 34.85 66.26 -66.11
C GLU A 671 35.15 67.76 -65.97
N VAL A 672 35.71 68.35 -67.03
CA VAL A 672 36.10 69.77 -67.10
C VAL A 672 35.20 70.48 -68.11
N SER A 673 34.48 71.50 -67.66
CA SER A 673 33.66 72.36 -68.52
C SER A 673 34.45 73.62 -68.91
N VAL A 674 34.61 73.85 -70.21
CA VAL A 674 35.31 75.03 -70.77
C VAL A 674 34.28 76.02 -71.28
N ILE A 675 34.22 77.20 -70.66
CA ILE A 675 33.19 78.22 -70.88
C ILE A 675 33.83 79.47 -71.53
N PRO A 676 33.51 79.78 -72.79
CA PRO A 676 34.13 80.89 -73.53
C PRO A 676 33.36 82.22 -73.45
N SER A 677 32.29 82.28 -72.65
CA SER A 677 31.30 83.37 -72.68
C SER A 677 31.80 84.71 -72.14
N THR A 678 32.90 84.72 -71.38
CA THR A 678 33.50 85.94 -70.81
C THR A 678 34.54 86.60 -71.71
N THR A 679 34.96 85.93 -72.79
CA THR A 679 35.94 86.48 -73.73
C THR A 679 35.40 87.70 -74.48
N ASP A 680 36.20 88.75 -74.55
CA ASP A 680 35.90 89.93 -75.39
C ASP A 680 36.07 89.61 -76.89
N TRP A 681 34.98 89.15 -77.49
CA TRP A 681 34.91 88.83 -78.93
C TRP A 681 34.97 90.05 -79.84
N THR A 682 34.89 91.28 -79.31
CA THR A 682 35.18 92.48 -80.12
C THR A 682 36.68 92.68 -80.34
N LYS A 683 37.51 92.11 -79.45
CA LYS A 683 38.97 92.16 -79.48
C LYS A 683 39.60 90.92 -80.11
N TYR A 684 39.08 89.73 -79.80
CA TYR A 684 39.66 88.44 -80.20
C TYR A 684 38.90 87.76 -81.34
N LYS A 685 39.65 87.26 -82.33
CA LYS A 685 39.11 86.53 -83.50
C LYS A 685 39.11 85.01 -83.31
N LEU A 686 40.03 84.51 -82.47
CA LEU A 686 40.21 83.08 -82.23
C LEU A 686 40.78 82.88 -80.83
N VAL A 687 40.23 81.92 -80.09
CA VAL A 687 40.82 81.44 -78.83
C VAL A 687 41.03 79.94 -78.91
N LEU A 688 42.25 79.50 -78.60
CA LEU A 688 42.65 78.10 -78.55
C LEU A 688 42.89 77.71 -77.10
N VAL A 689 42.13 76.74 -76.60
CA VAL A 689 42.27 76.20 -75.24
C VAL A 689 42.86 74.80 -75.34
N TYR A 690 43.99 74.59 -74.68
CA TYR A 690 44.63 73.28 -74.54
C TYR A 690 44.46 72.81 -73.11
N LEU A 691 44.02 71.57 -72.92
CA LEU A 691 43.91 70.92 -71.62
C LEU A 691 44.80 69.68 -71.63
N ARG A 692 45.49 69.41 -70.52
CA ARG A 692 46.35 68.23 -70.35
C ARG A 692 46.22 67.67 -68.95
N TYR A 693 46.02 66.37 -68.83
CA TYR A 693 45.99 65.62 -67.57
C TYR A 693 47.13 64.62 -67.59
N GLN A 694 47.93 64.60 -66.54
CA GLN A 694 49.07 63.69 -66.41
C GLN A 694 49.01 62.95 -65.09
N ASP A 695 49.02 61.62 -65.17
CA ASP A 695 49.16 60.73 -64.04
C ASP A 695 50.27 59.73 -64.36
N ALA A 696 51.51 60.12 -64.06
CA ALA A 696 52.69 59.32 -64.36
C ALA A 696 52.70 57.99 -63.60
N ALA A 697 52.07 57.93 -62.41
CA ALA A 697 51.99 56.71 -61.61
C ALA A 697 51.09 55.66 -62.28
N ASN A 698 50.06 56.12 -63.00
CA ASN A 698 49.14 55.26 -63.76
C ASN A 698 49.36 55.32 -65.28
N GLN A 699 50.46 55.92 -65.75
CA GLN A 699 50.84 56.06 -67.16
C GLN A 699 49.79 56.76 -68.05
N ILE A 700 49.05 57.72 -67.50
CA ILE A 700 48.06 58.50 -68.26
C ILE A 700 48.67 59.85 -68.63
N ASP A 701 48.58 60.20 -69.92
CA ASP A 701 48.87 61.53 -70.44
C ASP A 701 47.83 61.87 -71.52
N GLU A 702 46.74 62.49 -71.09
CA GLU A 702 45.64 62.88 -71.98
C GLU A 702 45.73 64.36 -72.29
N GLN A 703 45.58 64.71 -73.58
CA GLN A 703 45.56 66.09 -74.04
C GLN A 703 44.42 66.31 -75.03
N VAL A 704 43.64 67.38 -74.82
CA VAL A 704 42.61 67.82 -75.76
C VAL A 704 42.81 69.29 -76.10
N ASN A 705 42.32 69.71 -77.26
CA ASN A 705 42.28 71.12 -77.65
C ASN A 705 40.89 71.51 -78.13
N TYR A 706 40.47 72.71 -77.74
CA TYR A 706 39.22 73.32 -78.17
C TYR A 706 39.51 74.65 -78.87
N THR A 707 38.71 74.96 -79.88
CA THR A 707 38.83 76.19 -80.67
C THR A 707 37.52 76.95 -80.59
N PHE A 708 37.59 78.19 -80.12
CA PHE A 708 36.44 79.09 -80.01
C PHE A 708 36.57 80.29 -80.94
N LYS A 709 35.45 80.71 -81.52
CA LYS A 709 35.34 81.83 -82.47
C LYS A 709 34.12 82.69 -82.11
N PRO A 710 34.02 83.94 -82.60
CA PRO A 710 32.84 84.77 -82.38
C PRO A 710 31.52 84.12 -82.80
N ASP A 711 31.52 83.23 -83.80
CA ASP A 711 30.36 82.48 -84.30
C ASP A 711 30.22 81.06 -83.71
N ALA A 712 31.14 80.63 -82.84
CA ALA A 712 31.16 79.30 -82.21
C ALA A 712 31.64 79.39 -80.76
N GLN A 713 30.68 79.64 -79.84
CA GLN A 713 30.91 79.90 -78.42
C GLN A 713 30.23 78.85 -77.51
N ALA A 714 29.91 77.66 -78.03
CA ALA A 714 29.28 76.61 -77.22
C ALA A 714 30.28 75.99 -76.23
N ASP A 715 29.88 75.89 -74.96
CA ASP A 715 30.65 75.24 -73.91
C ASP A 715 31.11 73.84 -74.34
N GLN A 716 32.33 73.48 -73.95
CA GLN A 716 32.92 72.18 -74.25
C GLN A 716 33.14 71.39 -72.97
N THR A 717 32.95 70.08 -73.02
CA THR A 717 33.22 69.18 -71.90
C THR A 717 34.34 68.22 -72.27
N TRP A 718 35.35 68.15 -71.40
CA TRP A 718 36.42 67.17 -71.48
C TRP A 718 36.30 66.18 -70.32
N LYS A 719 36.34 64.88 -70.62
CA LYS A 719 36.22 63.80 -69.64
C LYS A 719 37.48 62.94 -69.63
N VAL A 720 38.05 62.73 -68.45
CA VAL A 720 39.21 61.86 -68.20
C VAL A 720 38.84 60.80 -67.18
N LEU A 721 39.16 59.54 -67.47
CA LEU A 721 38.92 58.43 -66.54
C LEU A 721 40.08 58.34 -65.52
N LEU A 722 39.77 58.50 -64.24
CA LEU A 722 40.76 58.53 -63.17
C LEU A 722 41.07 57.11 -62.67
N ARG A 723 42.36 56.80 -62.58
CA ARG A 723 42.89 55.59 -61.91
C ARG A 723 43.14 55.80 -60.43
N ASN A 724 43.23 57.07 -60.01
CA ASN A 724 43.28 57.50 -58.62
C ASN A 724 42.28 58.65 -58.44
N ALA A 725 41.24 58.43 -57.62
CA ALA A 725 40.17 59.41 -57.39
C ALA A 725 40.66 60.74 -56.77
N GLN A 726 41.85 60.74 -56.16
CA GLN A 726 42.46 61.93 -55.55
C GLN A 726 43.24 62.79 -56.57
N MET A 727 43.60 62.24 -57.74
CA MET A 727 44.36 62.96 -58.77
C MET A 727 43.39 63.65 -59.73
N ARG A 728 42.91 64.85 -59.35
CA ARG A 728 41.94 65.62 -60.17
C ARG A 728 42.54 66.86 -60.86
N GLY A 729 43.80 67.19 -60.56
CA GLY A 729 44.47 68.34 -61.14
C GLY A 729 44.80 68.14 -62.62
N TYR A 730 44.59 69.18 -63.42
CA TYR A 730 44.97 69.24 -64.84
C TYR A 730 45.69 70.56 -65.12
N SER A 731 46.34 70.67 -66.27
CA SER A 731 46.96 71.91 -66.73
C SER A 731 46.22 72.44 -67.95
N TYR A 732 46.09 73.76 -68.05
CA TYR A 732 45.53 74.41 -69.22
C TYR A 732 46.45 75.47 -69.80
N ARG A 733 46.34 75.72 -71.10
CA ARG A 733 47.03 76.80 -71.82
C ARG A 733 46.04 77.45 -72.76
N ILE A 734 46.00 78.78 -72.79
CA ILE A 734 45.06 79.53 -73.64
C ILE A 734 45.83 80.47 -74.54
N ARG A 735 45.54 80.44 -75.84
CA ARG A 735 46.12 81.37 -76.81
C ARG A 735 45.03 82.21 -77.46
N TYR A 736 45.16 83.52 -77.33
CA TYR A 736 44.25 84.49 -77.92
C TYR A 736 44.88 85.13 -79.14
N ILE A 737 44.13 85.11 -80.24
CA ILE A 737 44.51 85.76 -81.49
C ILE A 737 43.57 86.95 -81.72
N ALA A 738 44.12 88.15 -81.56
CA ALA A 738 43.39 89.40 -81.70
C ALA A 738 43.32 89.89 -83.16
N ALA A 739 42.43 90.85 -83.41
CA ALA A 739 42.36 91.52 -84.71
C ALA A 739 43.63 92.33 -85.03
N ASN A 740 44.26 92.91 -84.01
CA ASN A 740 45.56 93.57 -84.06
C ASN A 740 46.61 92.64 -83.44
N THR A 741 47.69 92.36 -84.16
CA THR A 741 48.73 91.41 -83.70
C THR A 741 49.44 91.85 -82.43
N ALA A 742 49.46 93.15 -82.12
CA ALA A 742 50.00 93.67 -80.87
C ALA A 742 49.20 93.25 -79.62
N ASP A 743 47.93 92.86 -79.80
CA ASP A 743 47.01 92.47 -78.73
C ASP A 743 46.92 90.94 -78.53
N ASN A 744 47.72 90.17 -79.29
CA ASN A 744 47.85 88.73 -79.07
C ASN A 744 48.42 88.47 -77.69
N HIS A 745 47.83 87.53 -76.97
CA HIS A 745 48.33 87.12 -75.66
C HIS A 745 48.15 85.62 -75.45
N GLU A 746 48.97 85.07 -74.58
CA GLU A 746 48.97 83.65 -74.28
C GLU A 746 49.08 83.47 -72.76
N ILE A 747 48.19 82.64 -72.22
CA ILE A 747 48.29 82.08 -70.88
C ILE A 747 49.09 80.79 -71.04
N ALA A 748 50.30 80.78 -70.46
CA ALA A 748 51.16 79.61 -70.41
C ALA A 748 50.49 78.47 -69.62
N TRP A 749 51.05 77.26 -69.72
CA TRP A 749 50.56 76.09 -68.98
C TRP A 749 50.42 76.41 -67.49
N THR A 750 49.17 76.44 -67.03
CA THR A 750 48.79 76.78 -65.66
C THR A 750 48.09 75.58 -65.05
N PRO A 751 48.57 75.04 -63.93
CA PRO A 751 47.90 73.95 -63.22
C PRO A 751 46.64 74.47 -62.53
N THR A 752 45.59 73.65 -62.50
CA THR A 752 44.34 73.91 -61.80
C THR A 752 43.67 72.59 -61.42
N ASP A 753 42.80 72.62 -60.42
CA ASP A 753 41.90 71.54 -60.02
C ASP A 753 40.42 71.94 -60.14
N ASP A 754 40.15 73.15 -60.62
CA ASP A 754 38.80 73.67 -60.83
C ASP A 754 38.10 72.91 -61.98
N PRO A 755 36.95 72.25 -61.76
CA PRO A 755 36.22 71.57 -62.84
C PRO A 755 35.62 72.53 -63.88
N ILE A 756 35.67 73.85 -63.67
CA ILE A 756 35.18 74.86 -64.60
C ILE A 756 36.34 75.76 -65.05
N LEU A 757 36.68 75.70 -66.33
CA LEU A 757 37.62 76.63 -66.94
C LEU A 757 36.86 77.75 -67.66
N VAL A 758 36.78 78.91 -67.02
CA VAL A 758 36.29 80.15 -67.65
C VAL A 758 37.41 80.75 -68.49
N VAL A 759 37.14 81.00 -69.78
CA VAL A 759 38.08 81.63 -70.70
C VAL A 759 37.81 83.15 -70.69
N PRO A 760 38.69 83.97 -70.08
CA PRO A 760 38.48 85.41 -69.92
C PRO A 760 38.55 86.22 -71.23
#